data_AF-F0XM98-F1
#
_entry.id   AF-F0XM98-F1
#
_cell.length_a   1.000
_cell.length_b   1.000
_cell.length_c   1.000
_cell.angle_alpha   90.00
_cell.angle_beta   90.00
_cell.angle_gamma   90.00
#
_symmetry.space_group_name_H-M   'P 1'
#
loop_
_entity.id
_entity.type
_entity.pdbx_description
1 polymer ?
#
loop_
_entity_poly.entity_id
_entity_poly.type
_entity_poly.pdbx_seq_one_letter_code
_entity_poly.pdbx_strand_id
1 'polypeptide(L)'
;MMDDNEQDDVKVATSRSGSSSEVTIGVADVASGPSSSGSLVSDHDEHLDEADAPLLGQADDDMTNSDGEGPPTPRFLQETGTWKHWRWLPYPARRLAVAAARWSRGPPDAHAHVIKPLLPAVQLAPLQLRDRLLAAAAAAVGGGPRWLWRRAAFFGWLWLWLVTFAVVLRRGLRAGEIAGWGTPADIGCGNTYWVPGNQCGLDGSDCRPFSGSGFPFRCPSSCAGYAVLNPRAVGDQEVVYRTLVVGGPGSGPHGNATIYRGDSFLCSAAIHAGVVSDARGGCGVVRLVGRQSAFAASTHHEIDSVAFDSHFPLAFEFLDGIDCPAHDPRWPLLTVSVVFSVVLSLMVASPAAFFWPVFTGIFWTVGLATDPPPAESTASLVSIVLGAFLPAALAGWVIYDKLGVRRTLGRGFAAHIEKTVLWLGACWVGALTNYTFDYIPIARLTPHDLQQQPGAKAALATIITILLVIVASQIWFFRQEGRLRPYLKLYILFVSSLCFCAAIPHLNLRIHHYILALLLLPGTSMQTRPALAYQGLLVGLFINGTCRWGWASLLQTPAALQGDAQLGSPLPELLPPVVRLASAAATAAATAATAAVAAAANTSSITFFWRPPPGPRYDGISVLVNDVERHRAFFEPDGRDPDSGDEVSSGARSFVWQRPVDAAADEYFRFAYLEGRNSDDYTKAGTWTAAGDWIPMAPGPSRVRSRSLDGETTQWLR
;
A
#
# COMPACT_ATOMS: atom_id res chain seq x y z
N MET A 1 -35.55 -39.07 -30.24
CA MET A 1 -36.36 -39.75 -31.26
C MET A 1 -36.02 -39.05 -32.57
N MET A 2 -35.22 -39.72 -33.40
CA MET A 2 -34.73 -39.28 -34.72
C MET A 2 -33.80 -38.06 -34.76
N ASP A 3 -32.82 -37.97 -35.67
CA ASP A 3 -31.83 -38.96 -36.18
C ASP A 3 -30.79 -38.17 -37.02
N ASP A 4 -29.65 -38.79 -37.33
CA ASP A 4 -28.51 -38.20 -38.05
C ASP A 4 -28.72 -38.01 -39.58
N ASN A 5 -28.00 -37.06 -40.19
CA ASN A 5 -27.10 -37.27 -41.35
C ASN A 5 -26.41 -35.94 -41.77
N GLU A 6 -25.08 -35.87 -41.93
CA GLU A 6 -24.25 -36.34 -43.08
C GLU A 6 -24.37 -35.35 -44.27
N GLN A 7 -23.45 -34.38 -44.44
CA GLN A 7 -22.04 -34.44 -44.92
C GLN A 7 -21.96 -34.36 -46.45
N ASP A 8 -21.14 -33.41 -46.97
CA ASP A 8 -20.54 -33.55 -48.30
C ASP A 8 -19.24 -32.74 -48.39
N ASP A 9 -18.24 -33.33 -49.05
CA ASP A 9 -16.82 -32.96 -49.02
C ASP A 9 -16.35 -32.62 -50.45
N VAL A 10 -15.58 -31.55 -50.67
CA VAL A 10 -14.82 -31.38 -51.93
C VAL A 10 -13.39 -30.96 -51.66
N LYS A 11 -12.50 -31.95 -51.67
CA LYS A 11 -11.06 -31.77 -51.88
C LYS A 11 -10.74 -31.71 -53.38
N VAL A 12 -9.79 -30.86 -53.76
CA VAL A 12 -8.85 -31.17 -54.85
C VAL A 12 -7.44 -30.81 -54.40
N ALA A 13 -6.54 -31.80 -54.47
CA ALA A 13 -5.10 -31.64 -54.27
C ALA A 13 -4.36 -31.73 -55.61
N THR A 14 -3.08 -31.35 -55.61
CA THR A 14 -1.89 -32.01 -56.25
C THR A 14 -0.93 -31.00 -56.90
N SER A 15 0.36 -31.28 -57.19
CA SER A 15 1.42 -32.07 -56.51
C SER A 15 2.74 -31.96 -57.32
N ARG A 16 3.93 -32.15 -56.70
CA ARG A 16 5.25 -32.52 -57.33
C ARG A 16 5.86 -31.45 -58.29
N SER A 17 7.15 -31.34 -58.63
CA SER A 17 8.50 -31.86 -58.21
C SER A 17 9.58 -31.08 -59.02
N GLY A 18 10.90 -31.02 -58.76
CA GLY A 18 11.80 -31.58 -57.74
C GLY A 18 13.25 -31.74 -58.30
N SER A 19 14.31 -31.62 -57.46
CA SER A 19 15.78 -31.67 -57.82
C SER A 19 16.32 -30.43 -58.58
N SER A 20 17.56 -29.93 -58.49
CA SER A 20 18.80 -30.05 -57.64
C SER A 20 19.69 -28.82 -58.00
N SER A 21 20.64 -28.26 -57.21
CA SER A 21 21.90 -28.82 -56.67
C SER A 21 22.61 -27.80 -55.72
N GLU A 22 23.44 -28.29 -54.77
CA GLU A 22 24.66 -27.72 -54.10
C GLU A 22 24.68 -26.22 -53.62
N VAL A 23 25.12 -25.87 -52.39
CA VAL A 23 26.48 -26.05 -51.82
C VAL A 23 26.49 -26.12 -50.27
N THR A 24 27.20 -27.14 -49.77
CA THR A 24 27.90 -27.39 -48.48
C THR A 24 27.55 -26.65 -47.16
N ILE A 25 27.25 -27.46 -46.12
CA ILE A 25 27.34 -27.15 -44.67
C ILE A 25 28.32 -28.15 -44.02
N GLY A 26 29.04 -27.77 -42.96
CA GLY A 26 29.89 -28.67 -42.17
C GLY A 26 29.79 -28.43 -40.66
N VAL A 27 29.48 -29.49 -39.90
CA VAL A 27 29.48 -29.58 -38.43
C VAL A 27 30.21 -30.87 -38.05
N ALA A 28 31.01 -30.87 -36.98
CA ALA A 28 31.46 -32.11 -36.31
C ALA A 28 31.88 -31.83 -34.85
N ASP A 29 31.82 -32.89 -34.02
CA ASP A 29 31.70 -32.85 -32.56
C ASP A 29 32.87 -33.53 -31.79
N VAL A 30 33.10 -33.07 -30.54
CA VAL A 30 33.34 -33.86 -29.30
C VAL A 30 34.68 -34.64 -29.01
N ALA A 31 35.09 -34.52 -27.73
CA ALA A 31 35.80 -35.49 -26.83
C ALA A 31 37.33 -35.40 -26.47
N SER A 32 37.57 -34.90 -25.24
CA SER A 32 38.31 -35.50 -24.09
C SER A 32 39.83 -35.85 -24.08
N GLY A 33 40.60 -35.01 -23.34
CA GLY A 33 41.60 -35.38 -22.28
C GLY A 33 42.94 -36.06 -22.63
N PRO A 34 43.89 -36.22 -21.68
CA PRO A 34 43.94 -35.80 -20.27
C PRO A 34 45.26 -35.06 -19.81
N SER A 35 45.40 -34.87 -18.48
CA SER A 35 46.62 -34.71 -17.60
C SER A 35 48.05 -34.84 -18.19
N SER A 36 49.15 -34.26 -17.66
CA SER A 36 49.51 -33.63 -16.35
C SER A 36 50.95 -33.06 -16.38
N SER A 37 51.36 -32.28 -15.33
CA SER A 37 52.76 -32.07 -14.83
C SER A 37 53.80 -31.44 -15.78
N GLY A 38 54.87 -30.75 -15.35
CA GLY A 38 55.37 -30.29 -14.03
C GLY A 38 56.34 -29.10 -14.24
N SER A 39 56.50 -28.20 -13.28
CA SER A 39 57.66 -28.10 -12.37
C SER A 39 58.98 -27.59 -12.96
N LEU A 40 59.58 -26.60 -12.28
CA LEU A 40 61.03 -26.28 -12.25
C LEU A 40 61.60 -25.71 -13.57
N VAL A 41 62.62 -24.85 -13.65
CA VAL A 41 63.42 -23.92 -12.80
C VAL A 41 64.57 -23.50 -13.74
N SER A 42 65.19 -22.33 -13.55
CA SER A 42 66.48 -21.91 -14.19
C SER A 42 66.47 -21.81 -15.73
N ASP A 43 67.32 -21.03 -16.39
CA ASP A 43 68.17 -19.89 -16.00
C ASP A 43 68.54 -19.15 -17.31
N HIS A 44 69.30 -18.05 -17.23
CA HIS A 44 70.36 -17.60 -18.16
C HIS A 44 70.19 -17.83 -19.70
N ASP A 45 70.49 -16.87 -20.58
CA ASP A 45 71.24 -15.62 -20.43
C ASP A 45 71.05 -14.74 -21.70
N GLU A 46 71.79 -13.61 -21.77
CA GLU A 46 72.11 -12.87 -23.01
C GLU A 46 70.97 -12.13 -23.76
N HIS A 47 71.20 -10.95 -24.37
CA HIS A 47 72.18 -9.87 -24.14
C HIS A 47 71.74 -8.66 -24.98
N LEU A 48 71.88 -7.43 -24.45
CA LEU A 48 72.21 -6.16 -25.14
C LEU A 48 71.31 -5.69 -26.34
N ASP A 49 71.04 -4.41 -26.57
CA ASP A 49 71.68 -3.18 -26.07
C ASP A 49 70.72 -1.97 -26.05
N GLU A 50 71.24 -0.90 -25.42
CA GLU A 50 71.12 0.52 -25.79
C GLU A 50 70.36 1.48 -24.85
N ALA A 51 70.83 2.73 -24.82
CA ALA A 51 70.84 3.62 -23.65
C ALA A 51 69.72 4.67 -23.61
N ASP A 52 69.34 5.13 -22.41
CA ASP A 52 69.63 6.50 -21.94
C ASP A 52 69.11 6.80 -20.51
N ALA A 53 69.60 7.90 -19.94
CA ALA A 53 69.54 8.30 -18.52
C ALA A 53 68.77 9.66 -18.34
N PRO A 54 68.52 10.18 -17.11
CA PRO A 54 68.08 9.55 -15.85
C PRO A 54 67.11 10.42 -14.97
N LEU A 55 66.89 9.99 -13.72
CA LEU A 55 66.50 10.76 -12.50
C LEU A 55 65.08 11.38 -12.37
N LEU A 56 64.34 10.93 -11.35
CA LEU A 56 64.33 11.62 -10.03
C LEU A 56 63.69 10.75 -8.94
N GLY A 57 64.27 10.79 -7.73
CA GLY A 57 63.96 9.90 -6.61
C GLY A 57 62.89 10.41 -5.65
N GLN A 58 62.38 9.46 -4.85
CA GLN A 58 61.36 9.62 -3.83
C GLN A 58 62.02 9.90 -2.46
N ALA A 59 61.50 10.87 -1.71
CA ALA A 59 61.98 11.20 -0.37
C ALA A 59 60.84 11.08 0.66
N ASP A 60 60.98 10.11 1.55
CA ASP A 60 60.34 10.12 2.87
C ASP A 60 61.21 11.00 3.79
N ASP A 61 60.61 11.89 4.58
CA ASP A 61 61.29 12.65 5.62
C ASP A 61 60.54 12.51 6.94
N ASP A 62 61.17 11.82 7.90
CA ASP A 62 60.74 11.77 9.30
C ASP A 62 61.79 12.48 10.18
N MET A 63 61.32 13.52 10.87
CA MET A 63 61.84 14.06 12.14
C MET A 63 63.36 14.12 12.37
N THR A 64 63.93 15.33 12.23
CA THR A 64 65.01 15.77 13.13
C THR A 64 64.69 17.16 13.74
N ASN A 65 64.90 17.29 15.04
CA ASN A 65 64.84 18.57 15.75
C ASN A 65 66.12 19.38 15.50
N SER A 66 65.99 20.69 15.34
CA SER A 66 67.04 21.64 15.70
C SER A 66 66.42 22.95 16.21
N ASP A 67 67.04 23.52 17.24
CA ASP A 67 66.49 24.63 18.01
C ASP A 67 66.55 25.96 17.25
N GLY A 68 65.45 26.71 17.26
CA GLY A 68 65.31 28.00 16.59
C GLY A 68 64.44 28.95 17.41
N GLU A 69 65.08 29.75 18.25
CA GLU A 69 64.41 30.63 19.21
C GLU A 69 63.77 31.84 18.52
N GLY A 70 62.45 31.80 18.36
CA GLY A 70 61.64 32.90 17.86
C GLY A 70 60.19 32.77 18.36
N PRO A 71 59.46 33.89 18.57
CA PRO A 71 58.09 33.82 19.03
C PRO A 71 57.26 33.02 18.01
N PRO A 72 56.48 32.01 18.44
CA PRO A 72 55.74 31.15 17.52
C PRO A 72 54.81 32.03 16.69
N THR A 73 55.01 32.03 15.37
CA THR A 73 54.21 32.84 14.45
C THR A 73 52.73 32.56 14.73
N PRO A 74 51.91 33.60 14.97
CA PRO A 74 50.55 33.40 15.43
C PRO A 74 49.80 32.40 14.55
N ARG A 75 49.06 31.46 15.14
CA ARG A 75 48.47 30.32 14.41
C ARG A 75 47.65 30.74 13.19
N PHE A 76 47.07 31.95 13.22
CA PHE A 76 46.33 32.54 12.09
C PHE A 76 47.20 32.89 10.87
N LEU A 77 48.50 33.16 11.04
CA LEU A 77 49.47 33.42 9.97
C LEU A 77 50.00 32.12 9.36
N GLN A 78 50.34 31.12 10.20
CA GLN A 78 50.78 29.80 9.71
C GLN A 78 49.68 29.08 8.91
N GLU A 79 48.41 29.22 9.28
CA GLU A 79 47.28 28.66 8.52
C GLU A 79 46.97 29.43 7.22
N THR A 80 47.69 30.49 6.82
CA THR A 80 47.38 31.19 5.55
C THR A 80 47.82 30.44 4.29
N GLY A 81 48.88 29.63 4.36
CA GLY A 81 49.52 29.03 3.18
C GLY A 81 48.66 28.01 2.43
N THR A 82 47.99 27.11 3.16
CA THR A 82 47.23 25.98 2.59
C THR A 82 45.80 26.34 2.16
N TRP A 83 45.37 27.60 2.30
CA TRP A 83 43.94 28.00 2.27
C TRP A 83 43.56 28.91 1.08
N LYS A 84 44.44 29.07 0.08
CA LYS A 84 44.23 29.95 -1.09
C LYS A 84 42.93 29.72 -1.87
N HIS A 85 42.39 28.49 -1.90
CA HIS A 85 41.23 28.12 -2.72
C HIS A 85 39.85 28.49 -2.15
N TRP A 86 39.72 28.82 -0.85
CA TRP A 86 38.42 28.92 -0.16
C TRP A 86 38.05 30.35 0.25
N ARG A 87 38.43 31.36 -0.56
CA ARG A 87 38.36 32.79 -0.19
C ARG A 87 36.96 33.33 0.12
N TRP A 88 35.88 32.70 -0.38
CA TRP A 88 34.50 33.24 -0.25
C TRP A 88 33.80 32.93 1.10
N LEU A 89 34.23 31.91 1.85
CA LEU A 89 33.58 31.55 3.12
C LEU A 89 34.04 32.44 4.29
N PRO A 90 33.16 32.83 5.23
CA PRO A 90 33.57 33.51 6.47
C PRO A 90 34.54 32.67 7.30
N TYR A 91 35.53 33.31 7.94
CA TYR A 91 36.51 32.63 8.82
C TYR A 91 35.89 31.67 9.87
N PRO A 92 34.84 32.02 10.64
CA PRO A 92 34.23 31.09 11.60
C PRO A 92 33.66 29.83 10.94
N ALA A 93 33.06 29.96 9.75
CA ALA A 93 32.54 28.82 9.00
C ALA A 93 33.68 27.89 8.52
N ARG A 94 34.82 28.44 8.09
CA ARG A 94 35.98 27.62 7.72
C ARG A 94 36.58 26.88 8.92
N ARG A 95 36.69 27.55 10.08
CA ARG A 95 37.18 26.93 11.32
C ARG A 95 36.28 25.76 11.76
N LEU A 96 34.96 25.94 11.68
CA LEU A 96 33.99 24.87 11.92
C LEU A 96 34.12 23.72 10.91
N ALA A 97 34.26 24.01 9.61
CA ALA A 97 34.43 23.00 8.58
C ALA A 97 35.71 22.16 8.79
N VAL A 98 36.85 22.79 9.14
CA VAL A 98 38.10 22.07 9.45
C VAL A 98 37.96 21.26 10.74
N ALA A 99 37.30 21.79 11.77
CA ALA A 99 37.02 21.05 13.00
C ALA A 99 36.15 19.80 12.74
N ALA A 100 35.07 19.94 11.97
CA ALA A 100 34.21 18.83 11.55
C ALA A 100 34.95 17.82 10.66
N ALA A 101 35.78 18.29 9.72
CA ALA A 101 36.59 17.43 8.87
C ALA A 101 37.64 16.63 9.67
N ARG A 102 38.25 17.22 10.71
CA ARG A 102 39.13 16.50 11.65
C ARG A 102 38.33 15.52 12.52
N TRP A 103 37.23 15.97 13.12
CA TRP A 103 36.35 15.17 13.99
C TRP A 103 35.79 13.92 13.29
N SER A 104 35.40 14.04 12.01
CA SER A 104 34.85 12.94 11.21
C SER A 104 35.81 11.79 10.92
N ARG A 105 37.12 11.94 11.19
CA ARG A 105 38.11 10.86 11.03
C ARG A 105 37.91 9.73 12.04
N GLY A 106 37.29 10.00 13.19
CA GLY A 106 37.23 9.08 14.32
C GLY A 106 38.29 9.38 15.40
N PRO A 107 38.31 8.61 16.50
CA PRO A 107 39.46 8.54 17.41
C PRO A 107 40.63 7.79 16.73
N PRO A 108 41.87 7.90 17.25
CA PRO A 108 42.97 7.04 16.80
C PRO A 108 42.69 5.56 17.10
N ASP A 109 42.13 5.25 18.27
CA ASP A 109 41.80 3.89 18.71
C ASP A 109 40.43 3.40 18.21
N ALA A 110 40.23 3.50 16.88
CA ALA A 110 39.00 3.09 16.24
C ALA A 110 38.81 1.56 16.34
N HIS A 111 37.69 1.12 16.91
CA HIS A 111 37.36 -0.28 17.12
C HIS A 111 35.93 -0.60 16.71
N ALA A 112 35.68 -1.83 16.25
CA ALA A 112 34.34 -2.29 15.94
C ALA A 112 33.53 -2.50 17.23
N HIS A 113 32.25 -2.11 17.22
CA HIS A 113 31.36 -2.45 18.32
C HIS A 113 31.12 -3.96 18.36
N VAL A 114 31.03 -4.52 19.56
CA VAL A 114 30.70 -5.93 19.82
C VAL A 114 29.74 -6.00 21.01
N ILE A 115 28.60 -6.68 20.84
CA ILE A 115 27.61 -6.81 21.90
C ILE A 115 28.11 -7.84 22.92
N LYS A 116 28.48 -7.36 24.11
CA LYS A 116 28.70 -8.21 25.28
C LYS A 116 27.34 -8.76 25.76
N PRO A 117 27.10 -10.09 25.71
CA PRO A 117 25.79 -10.67 26.02
C PRO A 117 25.37 -10.43 27.48
N LEU A 118 24.12 -10.00 27.69
CA LEU A 118 23.50 -9.98 29.01
C LEU A 118 23.26 -11.42 29.48
N LEU A 119 23.82 -11.79 30.64
CA LEU A 119 23.78 -13.15 31.19
C LEU A 119 24.29 -14.21 30.18
N PRO A 120 25.61 -14.28 29.90
CA PRO A 120 26.17 -15.09 28.81
C PRO A 120 25.76 -16.58 28.84
N ALA A 121 25.63 -17.17 30.03
CA ALA A 121 25.16 -18.54 30.21
C ALA A 121 23.72 -18.74 29.70
N VAL A 122 22.82 -17.79 29.96
CA VAL A 122 21.42 -17.84 29.53
C VAL A 122 21.31 -17.65 28.01
N GLN A 123 22.12 -16.75 27.43
CA GLN A 123 22.15 -16.50 25.98
C GLN A 123 22.62 -17.72 25.17
N LEU A 124 23.53 -18.53 25.74
CA LEU A 124 24.06 -19.74 25.12
C LEU A 124 23.25 -21.01 25.46
N ALA A 125 22.43 -20.99 26.51
CA ALA A 125 21.65 -22.14 26.95
C ALA A 125 20.79 -22.80 25.85
N PRO A 126 20.11 -22.07 24.93
CA PRO A 126 19.37 -22.70 23.83
C PRO A 126 20.27 -23.54 22.90
N LEU A 127 21.45 -23.03 22.54
CA LEU A 127 22.40 -23.74 21.68
C LEU A 127 22.99 -24.97 22.37
N GLN A 128 23.29 -24.87 23.68
CA GLN A 128 23.76 -25.99 24.49
C GLN A 128 22.69 -27.07 24.64
N LEU A 129 21.42 -26.67 24.87
CA LEU A 129 20.28 -27.59 24.95
C LEU A 129 20.09 -28.33 23.61
N ARG A 130 20.06 -27.60 22.49
CA ARG A 130 20.01 -28.18 21.13
C ARG A 130 21.12 -29.21 20.94
N ASP A 131 22.37 -28.86 21.25
CA ASP A 131 23.50 -29.76 21.02
C ASP A 131 23.50 -31.00 21.93
N ARG A 132 22.97 -30.89 23.15
CA ARG A 132 22.72 -32.05 24.05
C ARG A 132 21.63 -32.96 23.49
N LEU A 133 20.49 -32.40 23.09
CA LEU A 133 19.36 -33.16 22.53
C LEU A 133 19.74 -33.89 21.23
N LEU A 134 20.46 -33.21 20.33
CA LEU A 134 20.93 -33.82 19.08
C LEU A 134 22.00 -34.90 19.33
N ALA A 135 22.84 -34.75 20.35
CA ALA A 135 23.80 -35.79 20.72
C ALA A 135 23.11 -37.03 21.30
N ALA A 136 22.09 -36.85 22.14
CA ALA A 136 21.29 -37.94 22.68
C ALA A 136 20.49 -38.68 21.59
N ALA A 137 19.83 -37.93 20.69
CA ALA A 137 19.12 -38.51 19.54
C ALA A 137 20.06 -39.27 18.61
N ALA A 138 21.25 -38.74 18.33
CA ALA A 138 22.27 -39.43 17.53
C ALA A 138 22.71 -40.74 18.18
N ALA A 139 22.96 -40.75 19.50
CA ALA A 139 23.36 -41.95 20.22
C ALA A 139 22.28 -43.05 20.18
N ALA A 140 21.00 -42.68 20.24
CA ALA A 140 19.87 -43.61 20.22
C ALA A 140 19.69 -44.36 18.88
N VAL A 141 20.17 -43.80 17.76
CA VAL A 141 19.96 -44.35 16.39
C VAL A 141 21.28 -44.87 15.79
N GLY A 142 22.21 -45.34 16.63
CA GLY A 142 23.48 -45.93 16.19
C GLY A 142 24.61 -44.94 15.89
N GLY A 143 24.45 -43.67 16.26
CA GLY A 143 25.48 -42.64 16.15
C GLY A 143 25.39 -41.77 14.89
N GLY A 144 26.50 -41.11 14.57
CA GLY A 144 26.65 -40.29 13.37
C GLY A 144 27.22 -38.89 13.63
N PRO A 145 27.69 -38.19 12.57
CA PRO A 145 28.35 -36.90 12.72
C PRO A 145 27.37 -35.80 13.11
N ARG A 146 27.70 -35.02 14.15
CA ARG A 146 26.83 -33.95 14.71
C ARG A 146 26.35 -32.92 13.67
N TRP A 147 27.10 -32.67 12.61
CA TRP A 147 26.69 -31.74 11.55
C TRP A 147 25.49 -32.24 10.74
N LEU A 148 25.36 -33.56 10.56
CA LEU A 148 24.25 -34.17 9.82
C LEU A 148 22.95 -34.01 10.62
N TRP A 149 22.97 -34.36 11.91
CA TRP A 149 21.85 -34.17 12.83
C TRP A 149 21.44 -32.70 12.97
N ARG A 150 22.39 -31.75 13.00
CA ARG A 150 22.09 -30.31 12.96
C ARG A 150 21.40 -29.88 11.66
N ARG A 151 21.82 -30.40 10.49
CA ARG A 151 21.14 -30.13 9.20
C ARG A 151 19.76 -30.78 9.16
N ALA A 152 19.62 -32.04 9.57
CA ALA A 152 18.35 -32.75 9.60
C ALA A 152 17.32 -32.05 10.50
N ALA A 153 17.71 -31.64 11.71
CA ALA A 153 16.83 -30.88 12.60
C ALA A 153 16.47 -29.50 12.05
N PHE A 154 17.41 -28.81 11.39
CA PHE A 154 17.14 -27.52 10.73
C PHE A 154 16.12 -27.67 9.59
N PHE A 155 16.36 -28.56 8.62
CA PHE A 155 15.42 -28.77 7.51
C PHE A 155 14.09 -29.37 7.98
N GLY A 156 14.11 -30.25 8.97
CA GLY A 156 12.91 -30.77 9.62
C GLY A 156 12.07 -29.69 10.30
N TRP A 157 12.71 -28.69 10.95
CA TRP A 157 12.01 -27.53 11.51
C TRP A 157 11.37 -26.65 10.43
N LEU A 158 12.07 -26.39 9.33
CA LEU A 158 11.53 -25.63 8.21
C LEU A 158 10.37 -26.37 7.52
N TRP A 159 10.47 -27.69 7.37
CA TRP A 159 9.40 -28.51 6.81
C TRP A 159 8.19 -28.58 7.75
N LEU A 160 8.41 -28.69 9.07
CA LEU A 160 7.35 -28.63 10.06
C LEU A 160 6.62 -27.27 10.05
N TRP A 161 7.35 -26.15 9.94
CA TRP A 161 6.74 -24.84 9.73
C TRP A 161 5.91 -24.81 8.43
N LEU A 162 6.49 -25.24 7.30
CA LEU A 162 5.80 -25.23 6.01
C LEU A 162 4.51 -26.06 6.03
N VAL A 163 4.54 -27.26 6.62
CA VAL A 163 3.38 -28.15 6.73
C VAL A 163 2.34 -27.59 7.70
N THR A 164 2.75 -27.08 8.87
CA THR A 164 1.79 -26.47 9.82
C THR A 164 1.15 -25.22 9.25
N PHE A 165 1.92 -24.33 8.61
CA PHE A 165 1.43 -23.16 7.90
C PHE A 165 0.45 -23.56 6.79
N ALA A 166 0.81 -24.52 5.92
CA ALA A 166 -0.07 -24.99 4.85
C ALA A 166 -1.36 -25.65 5.37
N VAL A 167 -1.30 -26.42 6.47
CA VAL A 167 -2.49 -27.03 7.09
C VAL A 167 -3.40 -25.98 7.71
N VAL A 168 -2.85 -24.99 8.43
CA VAL A 168 -3.62 -23.90 9.02
C VAL A 168 -4.24 -23.02 7.92
N LEU A 169 -3.48 -22.65 6.89
CA LEU A 169 -3.99 -21.90 5.74
C LEU A 169 -5.09 -22.68 5.02
N ARG A 170 -4.89 -23.97 4.75
CA ARG A 170 -5.92 -24.82 4.10
C ARG A 170 -7.17 -25.01 4.96
N ARG A 171 -7.06 -24.99 6.29
CA ARG A 171 -8.23 -24.95 7.20
C ARG A 171 -8.93 -23.59 7.14
N GLY A 172 -8.17 -22.50 7.15
CA GLY A 172 -8.69 -21.14 6.97
C GLY A 172 -9.44 -20.94 5.66
N LEU A 173 -8.90 -21.45 4.55
CA LEU A 173 -9.53 -21.35 3.22
C LEU A 173 -10.78 -22.22 3.08
N ARG A 174 -11.03 -23.18 3.98
CA ARG A 174 -12.25 -23.98 3.99
C ARG A 174 -13.36 -23.25 4.74
N ALA A 175 -14.06 -22.36 4.04
CA ALA A 175 -15.42 -22.02 4.45
C ALA A 175 -16.33 -23.23 4.22
N GLY A 176 -17.18 -23.56 5.19
CA GLY A 176 -18.28 -24.50 4.96
C GLY A 176 -19.32 -23.86 4.05
N GLU A 177 -20.05 -24.68 3.29
CA GLU A 177 -21.23 -24.18 2.56
C GLU A 177 -22.29 -23.72 3.55
N ILE A 178 -22.80 -22.50 3.36
CA ILE A 178 -23.98 -22.00 4.06
C ILE A 178 -25.20 -22.63 3.38
N ALA A 179 -26.05 -23.29 4.17
CA ALA A 179 -27.22 -23.99 3.67
C ALA A 179 -28.12 -23.06 2.83
N GLY A 180 -28.38 -23.43 1.58
CA GLY A 180 -29.17 -22.63 0.64
C GLY A 180 -28.44 -21.48 -0.06
N TRP A 181 -27.19 -21.16 0.32
CA TRP A 181 -26.42 -20.03 -0.22
C TRP A 181 -25.07 -20.42 -0.84
N GLY A 182 -24.51 -21.58 -0.48
CA GLY A 182 -23.24 -22.07 -1.03
C GLY A 182 -22.01 -21.57 -0.28
N THR A 183 -20.85 -21.58 -0.93
CA THR A 183 -19.56 -21.19 -0.31
C THR A 183 -19.41 -19.67 -0.17
N PRO A 184 -19.11 -19.13 1.03
CA PRO A 184 -18.83 -17.70 1.21
C PRO A 184 -17.69 -17.17 0.35
N ALA A 185 -17.91 -16.03 -0.30
CA ALA A 185 -16.90 -15.30 -1.07
C ALA A 185 -16.06 -14.39 -0.16
N ASP A 186 -14.73 -14.39 -0.36
CA ASP A 186 -13.82 -13.46 0.33
C ASP A 186 -13.99 -12.03 -0.20
N ILE A 187 -14.18 -11.07 0.71
CA ILE A 187 -14.29 -9.64 0.40
C ILE A 187 -13.33 -8.81 1.26
N GLY A 188 -12.89 -7.65 0.77
CA GLY A 188 -12.08 -6.69 1.53
C GLY A 188 -12.91 -5.80 2.44
N CYS A 189 -12.27 -5.18 3.43
CA CYS A 189 -12.94 -4.25 4.36
C CYS A 189 -13.59 -3.04 3.66
N GLY A 190 -13.09 -2.64 2.49
CA GLY A 190 -13.60 -1.51 1.70
C GLY A 190 -14.64 -1.86 0.63
N ASN A 191 -15.09 -3.13 0.53
CA ASN A 191 -16.10 -3.52 -0.44
C ASN A 191 -17.46 -2.88 -0.11
N THR A 192 -18.12 -2.35 -1.14
CA THR A 192 -19.45 -1.70 -1.10
C THR A 192 -20.30 -2.23 -2.26
N TYR A 193 -21.61 -2.06 -2.20
CA TYR A 193 -22.49 -2.30 -3.37
C TYR A 193 -22.59 -1.07 -4.27
N TRP A 194 -22.49 0.13 -3.70
CA TRP A 194 -22.54 1.38 -4.43
C TRP A 194 -21.15 2.00 -4.51
N VAL A 195 -20.53 1.87 -5.68
CA VAL A 195 -19.14 2.26 -5.90
C VAL A 195 -19.04 3.79 -6.10
N PRO A 196 -18.14 4.51 -5.39
CA PRO A 196 -17.95 5.95 -5.58
C PRO A 196 -17.47 6.29 -7.00
N GLY A 197 -17.67 7.52 -7.47
CA GLY A 197 -17.20 7.97 -8.79
C GLY A 197 -18.19 7.91 -9.92
N ASN A 198 -19.50 7.90 -9.63
CA ASN A 198 -20.54 7.58 -10.61
C ASN A 198 -20.28 6.26 -11.36
N GLN A 199 -19.55 5.34 -10.73
CA GLN A 199 -19.24 4.03 -11.32
C GLN A 199 -20.45 3.10 -11.32
N CYS A 200 -21.55 3.47 -10.64
CA CYS A 200 -22.85 2.84 -10.79
C CYS A 200 -23.64 3.30 -12.03
N GLY A 201 -23.15 4.28 -12.80
CA GLY A 201 -23.82 4.76 -14.01
C GLY A 201 -25.12 5.51 -13.75
N LEU A 202 -25.80 5.89 -14.85
CA LEU A 202 -27.06 6.63 -14.82
C LEU A 202 -28.16 5.80 -14.14
N ASP A 203 -28.86 6.40 -13.20
CA ASP A 203 -29.86 5.78 -12.32
C ASP A 203 -29.37 4.55 -11.53
N GLY A 204 -28.04 4.35 -11.43
CA GLY A 204 -27.44 3.17 -10.83
C GLY A 204 -27.46 1.92 -11.73
N SER A 205 -27.53 2.08 -13.05
CA SER A 205 -27.56 0.98 -14.04
C SER A 205 -26.56 -0.14 -13.77
N ASP A 206 -25.35 0.22 -13.36
CA ASP A 206 -24.18 -0.66 -13.31
C ASP A 206 -23.97 -1.28 -11.92
N CYS A 207 -24.71 -0.81 -10.91
CA CYS A 207 -24.78 -1.39 -9.55
C CYS A 207 -26.10 -2.15 -9.32
N ARG A 208 -26.70 -2.70 -10.38
CA ARG A 208 -27.84 -3.61 -10.31
C ARG A 208 -27.39 -5.04 -9.99
N PRO A 209 -28.26 -5.90 -9.43
CA PRO A 209 -29.65 -5.66 -9.02
C PRO A 209 -29.76 -4.83 -7.73
N PHE A 210 -30.90 -4.19 -7.48
CA PHE A 210 -31.12 -3.40 -6.26
C PHE A 210 -31.83 -4.16 -5.13
N SER A 211 -32.51 -5.27 -5.45
CA SER A 211 -33.37 -6.02 -4.53
C SER A 211 -33.48 -7.48 -4.93
N GLY A 212 -33.71 -8.37 -3.96
CA GLY A 212 -34.05 -9.77 -4.23
C GLY A 212 -32.85 -10.67 -4.60
N SER A 213 -31.64 -10.13 -4.60
CA SER A 213 -30.39 -10.90 -4.60
C SER A 213 -29.73 -10.86 -3.23
N GLY A 214 -28.70 -11.68 -3.07
CA GLY A 214 -27.85 -11.74 -1.89
C GLY A 214 -26.71 -12.71 -2.16
N PHE A 215 -25.69 -12.73 -1.32
CA PHE A 215 -24.62 -13.73 -1.41
C PHE A 215 -23.99 -14.01 -0.03
N PRO A 216 -23.43 -15.20 0.19
CA PRO A 216 -22.65 -15.49 1.38
C PRO A 216 -21.27 -14.82 1.25
N PHE A 217 -20.88 -14.04 2.25
CA PHE A 217 -19.61 -13.31 2.26
C PHE A 217 -18.75 -13.73 3.46
N ARG A 218 -17.43 -13.55 3.33
CA ARG A 218 -16.47 -13.67 4.43
C ARG A 218 -15.65 -12.39 4.56
N CYS A 219 -15.69 -11.83 5.76
CA CYS A 219 -14.98 -10.63 6.13
C CYS A 219 -13.69 -10.93 6.89
N PRO A 220 -12.60 -10.22 6.55
CA PRO A 220 -11.36 -10.26 7.31
C PRO A 220 -11.51 -9.67 8.72
N SER A 221 -10.57 -9.98 9.60
CA SER A 221 -10.49 -9.30 10.90
C SER A 221 -9.98 -7.85 10.76
N SER A 222 -10.24 -7.03 11.78
CA SER A 222 -9.75 -5.64 11.91
C SER A 222 -10.30 -4.68 10.86
N CYS A 223 -11.53 -4.90 10.39
CA CYS A 223 -12.22 -4.00 9.46
C CYS A 223 -12.88 -2.77 10.12
N ALA A 224 -13.04 -2.75 11.45
CA ALA A 224 -13.52 -1.56 12.17
C ALA A 224 -12.55 -0.36 12.00
N GLY A 225 -11.25 -0.65 11.90
CA GLY A 225 -10.22 0.37 11.63
C GLY A 225 -10.13 0.84 10.17
N TYR A 226 -10.89 0.25 9.23
CA TYR A 226 -10.84 0.66 7.83
C TYR A 226 -11.63 1.97 7.62
N ALA A 227 -10.89 3.06 7.42
CA ALA A 227 -11.44 4.41 7.36
C ALA A 227 -11.31 5.06 5.97
N VAL A 228 -12.25 5.95 5.65
CA VAL A 228 -12.20 6.78 4.45
C VAL A 228 -11.12 7.86 4.61
N LEU A 229 -10.11 7.87 3.72
CA LEU A 229 -8.96 8.79 3.80
C LEU A 229 -9.13 10.11 3.02
N ASN A 230 -10.24 10.29 2.30
CA ASN A 230 -10.59 11.53 1.59
C ASN A 230 -12.09 11.81 1.82
N PRO A 231 -12.58 13.06 1.78
CA PRO A 231 -14.00 13.34 2.01
C PRO A 231 -14.94 12.52 1.12
N ARG A 232 -15.97 11.92 1.72
CA ARG A 232 -17.09 11.25 1.03
C ARG A 232 -18.41 11.91 1.41
N ALA A 233 -19.17 12.32 0.41
CA ALA A 233 -20.50 12.88 0.59
C ALA A 233 -21.49 11.84 1.14
N VAL A 234 -22.32 12.25 2.10
CA VAL A 234 -23.54 11.55 2.53
C VAL A 234 -24.57 12.63 2.85
N GLY A 235 -25.59 12.81 2.01
CA GLY A 235 -26.57 13.90 2.19
C GLY A 235 -25.93 15.27 2.00
N ASP A 236 -25.96 16.14 3.01
CA ASP A 236 -25.20 17.39 3.09
C ASP A 236 -23.82 17.24 3.78
N GLN A 237 -23.57 16.09 4.41
CA GLN A 237 -22.41 15.83 5.25
C GLN A 237 -21.21 15.31 4.45
N GLU A 238 -20.01 15.41 5.05
CA GLU A 238 -18.78 14.80 4.53
C GLU A 238 -18.14 13.87 5.57
N VAL A 239 -17.96 12.60 5.20
CA VAL A 239 -17.32 11.56 6.00
C VAL A 239 -15.85 11.49 5.66
N VAL A 240 -14.98 11.62 6.67
CA VAL A 240 -13.51 11.53 6.52
C VAL A 240 -12.88 11.04 7.83
N TYR A 241 -11.78 10.29 7.73
CA TYR A 241 -11.04 9.67 8.85
C TYR A 241 -11.86 8.77 9.79
N ARG A 242 -13.01 8.26 9.32
CA ARG A 242 -13.81 7.20 9.98
C ARG A 242 -14.29 6.16 8.97
N THR A 243 -14.79 5.02 9.45
CA THR A 243 -15.43 4.01 8.60
C THR A 243 -16.73 4.56 7.97
N LEU A 244 -17.08 4.09 6.77
CA LEU A 244 -18.30 4.49 6.07
C LEU A 244 -19.38 3.43 6.32
N VAL A 245 -20.27 3.72 7.27
CA VAL A 245 -21.50 2.94 7.51
C VAL A 245 -22.64 3.94 7.57
N VAL A 246 -23.66 3.77 6.72
CA VAL A 246 -24.82 4.66 6.62
C VAL A 246 -26.08 3.84 6.89
N GLY A 247 -26.87 4.22 7.88
CA GLY A 247 -27.96 3.40 8.42
C GLY A 247 -27.53 2.43 9.51
N GLY A 248 -28.37 1.44 9.79
CA GLY A 248 -28.25 0.54 10.94
C GLY A 248 -29.59 0.27 11.61
N PRO A 249 -29.60 -0.22 12.87
CA PRO A 249 -30.81 -0.40 13.65
C PRO A 249 -31.61 0.90 13.74
N GLY A 250 -32.93 0.81 13.56
CA GLY A 250 -33.80 1.99 13.51
C GLY A 250 -34.05 2.53 12.09
N SER A 251 -33.57 1.83 11.05
CA SER A 251 -33.78 2.21 9.64
C SER A 251 -35.01 1.53 9.03
N GLY A 252 -35.38 1.94 7.81
CA GLY A 252 -36.49 1.37 7.04
C GLY A 252 -37.86 1.94 7.38
N PRO A 253 -38.95 1.44 6.72
CA PRO A 253 -40.25 2.11 6.69
C PRO A 253 -40.98 2.24 8.04
N HIS A 254 -40.55 1.48 9.05
CA HIS A 254 -41.13 1.47 10.39
C HIS A 254 -40.10 1.71 11.50
N GLY A 255 -38.86 2.11 11.15
CA GLY A 255 -37.80 2.42 12.11
C GLY A 255 -37.44 1.27 13.05
N ASN A 256 -37.59 0.02 12.60
CA ASN A 256 -37.42 -1.19 13.41
C ASN A 256 -36.51 -2.24 12.75
N ALA A 257 -35.92 -1.94 11.59
CA ALA A 257 -35.06 -2.84 10.84
C ALA A 257 -33.58 -2.39 10.90
N THR A 258 -32.67 -3.34 10.69
CA THR A 258 -31.23 -3.11 10.64
C THR A 258 -30.79 -3.05 9.18
N ILE A 259 -31.00 -1.90 8.55
CA ILE A 259 -30.80 -1.71 7.10
C ILE A 259 -29.71 -0.66 6.84
N TYR A 260 -28.81 -0.96 5.92
CA TYR A 260 -27.67 -0.14 5.53
C TYR A 260 -27.79 0.36 4.08
N ARG A 261 -27.29 1.56 3.81
CA ARG A 261 -27.21 2.16 2.47
C ARG A 261 -26.10 1.47 1.67
N GLY A 262 -26.29 1.30 0.36
CA GLY A 262 -25.41 0.51 -0.51
C GLY A 262 -23.94 0.92 -0.56
N ASP A 263 -23.61 2.16 -0.23
CA ASP A 263 -22.25 2.71 -0.16
C ASP A 263 -21.53 2.40 1.16
N SER A 264 -22.22 1.77 2.12
CA SER A 264 -21.62 1.31 3.37
C SER A 264 -20.60 0.20 3.14
N PHE A 265 -19.46 0.25 3.83
CA PHE A 265 -18.48 -0.81 3.85
C PHE A 265 -19.09 -2.09 4.44
N LEU A 266 -19.21 -3.12 3.62
CA LEU A 266 -19.99 -4.32 3.92
C LEU A 266 -19.52 -5.04 5.19
N CYS A 267 -18.20 -5.11 5.40
CA CYS A 267 -17.63 -5.71 6.61
C CYS A 267 -17.79 -4.84 7.86
N SER A 268 -17.65 -3.52 7.75
CA SER A 268 -17.89 -2.62 8.88
C SER A 268 -19.37 -2.60 9.27
N ALA A 269 -20.28 -2.64 8.30
CA ALA A 269 -21.71 -2.81 8.53
C ALA A 269 -22.05 -4.17 9.18
N ALA A 270 -21.38 -5.25 8.78
CA ALA A 270 -21.55 -6.58 9.39
C ALA A 270 -21.06 -6.63 10.85
N ILE A 271 -19.97 -5.91 11.18
CA ILE A 271 -19.50 -5.73 12.56
C ILE A 271 -20.50 -4.90 13.35
N HIS A 272 -20.93 -3.75 12.81
CA HIS A 272 -21.94 -2.88 13.42
C HIS A 272 -23.25 -3.64 13.72
N ALA A 273 -23.70 -4.50 12.80
CA ALA A 273 -24.86 -5.38 12.98
C ALA A 273 -24.66 -6.52 14.01
N GLY A 274 -23.43 -6.82 14.42
CA GLY A 274 -23.10 -7.95 15.32
C GLY A 274 -23.01 -9.31 14.62
N VAL A 275 -23.07 -9.35 13.29
CA VAL A 275 -22.99 -10.57 12.47
C VAL A 275 -21.55 -11.10 12.40
N VAL A 276 -20.57 -10.19 12.44
CA VAL A 276 -19.14 -10.50 12.35
C VAL A 276 -18.38 -9.86 13.50
N SER A 277 -17.37 -10.54 14.03
CA SER A 277 -16.48 -10.00 15.07
C SER A 277 -15.25 -9.35 14.47
N ASP A 278 -14.96 -8.08 14.83
CA ASP A 278 -13.74 -7.41 14.36
C ASP A 278 -12.46 -8.20 14.70
N ALA A 279 -12.38 -8.77 15.91
CA ALA A 279 -11.20 -9.47 16.39
C ALA A 279 -10.87 -10.77 15.62
N ARG A 280 -11.86 -11.44 15.00
CA ARG A 280 -11.69 -12.76 14.34
C ARG A 280 -12.09 -12.78 12.86
N GLY A 281 -12.67 -11.70 12.35
CA GLY A 281 -13.45 -11.75 11.12
C GLY A 281 -14.63 -12.72 11.27
N GLY A 282 -15.16 -13.18 10.15
CA GLY A 282 -16.30 -14.08 10.13
C GLY A 282 -17.03 -14.05 8.80
N CYS A 283 -18.18 -14.69 8.74
CA CYS A 283 -18.98 -14.81 7.52
C CYS A 283 -20.47 -14.72 7.85
N GLY A 284 -21.24 -14.27 6.86
CA GLY A 284 -22.69 -14.16 6.94
C GLY A 284 -23.29 -14.14 5.54
N VAL A 285 -24.59 -13.89 5.44
CA VAL A 285 -25.26 -13.62 4.17
C VAL A 285 -25.83 -12.21 4.21
N VAL A 286 -25.57 -11.46 3.14
CA VAL A 286 -26.15 -10.15 2.90
C VAL A 286 -27.30 -10.28 1.88
N ARG A 287 -28.38 -9.53 2.10
CA ARG A 287 -29.58 -9.51 1.25
C ARG A 287 -29.89 -8.09 0.80
N LEU A 288 -30.14 -7.90 -0.49
CA LEU A 288 -30.56 -6.60 -1.04
C LEU A 288 -32.07 -6.41 -0.87
N VAL A 289 -32.46 -5.29 -0.26
CA VAL A 289 -33.84 -4.95 0.10
C VAL A 289 -34.43 -3.79 -0.70
N GLY A 290 -33.72 -3.31 -1.74
CA GLY A 290 -34.23 -2.29 -2.64
C GLY A 290 -34.21 -0.88 -2.08
N ARG A 291 -35.11 -0.04 -2.61
CA ARG A 291 -35.20 1.39 -2.27
C ARG A 291 -35.68 1.56 -0.83
N GLN A 292 -34.97 2.36 -0.06
CA GLN A 292 -35.38 2.83 1.25
C GLN A 292 -35.58 4.35 1.23
N SER A 293 -36.36 4.87 2.19
CA SER A 293 -36.72 6.29 2.30
C SER A 293 -35.89 7.06 3.33
N ALA A 294 -35.31 6.39 4.33
CA ALA A 294 -34.46 6.99 5.36
C ALA A 294 -33.59 5.91 6.05
N PHE A 295 -32.48 6.37 6.64
CA PHE A 295 -31.47 5.58 7.33
C PHE A 295 -31.09 6.29 8.63
N ALA A 296 -31.17 5.57 9.76
CA ALA A 296 -30.87 6.13 11.08
C ALA A 296 -29.37 6.06 11.42
N ALA A 297 -28.87 7.09 12.12
CA ALA A 297 -27.58 7.02 12.80
C ALA A 297 -27.70 6.26 14.11
N SER A 298 -26.71 5.43 14.42
CA SER A 298 -26.63 4.62 15.63
C SER A 298 -25.18 4.27 15.95
N THR A 299 -24.90 3.85 17.18
CA THR A 299 -23.58 3.35 17.58
C THR A 299 -23.72 1.92 18.09
N HIS A 300 -23.17 0.96 17.35
CA HIS A 300 -23.15 -0.46 17.74
C HIS A 300 -21.78 -1.08 17.48
N HIS A 301 -21.32 -1.95 18.39
CA HIS A 301 -20.05 -2.68 18.27
C HIS A 301 -18.83 -1.78 17.96
N GLU A 302 -18.74 -0.64 18.67
CA GLU A 302 -17.66 0.37 18.55
C GLU A 302 -17.57 1.07 17.17
N ILE A 303 -18.60 0.92 16.34
CA ILE A 303 -18.76 1.63 15.06
C ILE A 303 -19.90 2.64 15.19
N ASP A 304 -19.65 3.87 14.75
CA ASP A 304 -20.67 4.92 14.58
C ASP A 304 -21.18 4.92 13.13
N SER A 305 -22.49 4.87 12.94
CA SER A 305 -23.13 5.02 11.63
C SER A 305 -23.65 6.43 11.37
N VAL A 306 -23.80 6.75 10.09
CA VAL A 306 -24.25 8.06 9.59
C VAL A 306 -25.73 7.99 9.21
N ALA A 307 -26.49 9.03 9.56
CA ALA A 307 -27.87 9.16 9.12
C ALA A 307 -27.94 9.61 7.65
N PHE A 308 -29.00 9.19 6.97
CA PHE A 308 -29.37 9.72 5.67
C PHE A 308 -30.91 9.76 5.60
N ASP A 309 -31.46 10.96 5.69
CA ASP A 309 -32.89 11.29 5.79
C ASP A 309 -33.58 11.41 4.43
N SER A 310 -33.04 10.73 3.41
CA SER A 310 -33.61 10.71 2.08
C SER A 310 -33.54 9.33 1.42
N HIS A 311 -34.18 9.26 0.26
CA HIS A 311 -34.36 8.01 -0.45
C HIS A 311 -33.09 7.58 -1.20
N PHE A 312 -32.78 6.29 -1.16
CA PHE A 312 -31.65 5.69 -1.88
C PHE A 312 -32.06 4.37 -2.53
N PRO A 313 -31.64 4.06 -3.78
CA PRO A 313 -32.20 2.94 -4.55
C PRO A 313 -31.72 1.56 -4.10
N LEU A 314 -30.53 1.45 -3.50
CA LEU A 314 -29.91 0.18 -3.11
C LEU A 314 -29.61 0.19 -1.60
N ALA A 315 -30.34 -0.62 -0.85
CA ALA A 315 -30.06 -0.90 0.55
C ALA A 315 -29.92 -2.40 0.79
N PHE A 316 -29.23 -2.76 1.87
CA PHE A 316 -29.01 -4.15 2.25
C PHE A 316 -29.17 -4.37 3.75
N GLU A 317 -29.43 -5.63 4.11
CA GLU A 317 -29.49 -6.13 5.48
C GLU A 317 -28.72 -7.45 5.57
N PHE A 318 -28.56 -7.97 6.78
CA PHE A 318 -27.95 -9.28 7.02
C PHE A 318 -29.01 -10.27 7.50
N LEU A 319 -28.82 -11.55 7.17
CA LEU A 319 -29.69 -12.62 7.65
C LEU A 319 -29.22 -13.14 9.02
N ASP A 320 -30.14 -13.16 9.98
CA ASP A 320 -29.92 -13.71 11.32
C ASP A 320 -29.82 -15.26 11.32
N GLY A 321 -29.21 -15.81 12.38
CA GLY A 321 -29.19 -17.26 12.63
C GLY A 321 -28.26 -18.07 11.73
N ILE A 322 -27.31 -17.43 11.05
CA ILE A 322 -26.35 -18.10 10.18
C ILE A 322 -25.10 -18.54 10.96
N ASP A 323 -25.02 -19.83 11.27
CA ASP A 323 -23.82 -20.45 11.81
C ASP A 323 -22.77 -20.67 10.70
N CYS A 324 -21.77 -19.79 10.64
CA CYS A 324 -20.63 -19.94 9.74
C CYS A 324 -19.31 -20.09 10.53
N PRO A 325 -18.71 -21.29 10.61
CA PRO A 325 -17.51 -21.55 11.41
C PRO A 325 -16.20 -21.06 10.77
N ALA A 326 -16.26 -20.36 9.64
CA ALA A 326 -15.06 -19.85 8.98
C ALA A 326 -14.58 -18.59 9.70
N HIS A 327 -13.32 -18.61 10.12
CA HIS A 327 -12.63 -17.48 10.76
C HIS A 327 -11.40 -17.08 9.95
N ASP A 328 -10.96 -15.84 10.11
CA ASP A 328 -9.77 -15.33 9.45
C ASP A 328 -8.52 -16.10 9.96
N PRO A 329 -7.76 -16.78 9.07
CA PRO A 329 -6.60 -17.56 9.49
C PRO A 329 -5.37 -16.71 9.84
N ARG A 330 -5.39 -15.37 9.67
CA ARG A 330 -4.20 -14.53 9.85
C ARG A 330 -3.58 -14.64 11.23
N TRP A 331 -4.39 -14.64 12.30
CA TRP A 331 -3.87 -14.67 13.67
C TRP A 331 -3.27 -16.04 14.01
N PRO A 332 -3.92 -17.18 13.69
CA PRO A 332 -3.29 -18.50 13.73
C PRO A 332 -1.98 -18.60 12.92
N LEU A 333 -1.97 -18.11 11.67
CA LEU A 333 -0.79 -18.18 10.79
C LEU A 333 0.38 -17.31 11.30
N LEU A 334 0.08 -16.09 11.77
CA LEU A 334 1.05 -15.23 12.43
C LEU A 334 1.61 -15.88 13.70
N THR A 335 0.74 -16.44 14.55
CA THR A 335 1.15 -17.13 15.78
C THR A 335 2.11 -18.28 15.47
N VAL A 336 1.79 -19.11 14.47
CA VAL A 336 2.68 -20.17 13.97
C VAL A 336 4.02 -19.57 13.52
N SER A 337 4.04 -18.63 12.59
CA SER A 337 5.29 -18.08 12.05
C SER A 337 6.14 -17.33 13.08
N VAL A 338 5.53 -16.64 14.06
CA VAL A 338 6.24 -16.01 15.19
C VAL A 338 6.89 -17.07 16.06
N VAL A 339 6.16 -18.09 16.51
CA VAL A 339 6.72 -19.17 17.35
C VAL A 339 7.85 -19.91 16.61
N PHE A 340 7.64 -20.27 15.35
CA PHE A 340 8.64 -20.98 14.55
C PHE A 340 9.90 -20.15 14.28
N SER A 341 9.77 -18.85 14.02
CA SER A 341 10.92 -17.95 13.83
C SER A 341 11.64 -17.64 15.15
N VAL A 342 10.94 -17.52 16.28
CA VAL A 342 11.54 -17.34 17.62
C VAL A 342 12.39 -18.54 18.01
N VAL A 343 11.85 -19.76 17.92
CA VAL A 343 12.61 -20.98 18.22
C VAL A 343 13.80 -21.13 17.27
N LEU A 344 13.62 -20.91 15.96
CA LEU A 344 14.73 -20.91 15.01
C LEU A 344 15.82 -19.89 15.37
N SER A 345 15.41 -18.68 15.76
CA SER A 345 16.32 -17.60 16.17
C SER A 345 17.18 -17.99 17.36
N LEU A 346 16.59 -18.59 18.40
CA LEU A 346 17.30 -19.05 19.59
C LEU A 346 18.21 -20.25 19.29
N MET A 347 17.77 -21.17 18.42
CA MET A 347 18.48 -22.41 18.13
C MET A 347 19.54 -22.30 17.01
N VAL A 348 19.69 -21.15 16.36
CA VAL A 348 20.63 -20.94 15.24
C VAL A 348 21.65 -19.82 15.51
N ALA A 349 22.93 -20.20 15.40
CA ALA A 349 24.09 -19.31 15.51
C ALA A 349 24.63 -18.80 14.16
N SER A 350 24.30 -19.45 13.04
CA SER A 350 24.75 -19.01 11.70
C SER A 350 23.90 -17.82 11.21
N PRO A 351 24.51 -16.71 10.77
CA PRO A 351 23.78 -15.55 10.25
C PRO A 351 22.89 -15.91 9.05
N ALA A 352 23.40 -16.73 8.12
CA ALA A 352 22.66 -17.13 6.93
C ALA A 352 21.48 -18.05 7.26
N ALA A 353 21.68 -19.05 8.13
CA ALA A 353 20.63 -19.98 8.52
C ALA A 353 19.58 -19.35 9.45
N PHE A 354 19.85 -18.17 9.99
CA PHE A 354 18.85 -17.33 10.66
C PHE A 354 18.14 -16.41 9.65
N PHE A 355 18.89 -15.60 8.91
CA PHE A 355 18.33 -14.56 8.05
C PHE A 355 17.44 -15.12 6.95
N TRP A 356 17.91 -16.11 6.18
CA TRP A 356 17.18 -16.56 4.99
C TRP A 356 15.83 -17.22 5.30
N PRO A 357 15.70 -18.15 6.27
CA PRO A 357 14.39 -18.71 6.58
C PRO A 357 13.47 -17.71 7.29
N VAL A 358 14.01 -16.77 8.08
CA VAL A 358 13.21 -15.72 8.71
C VAL A 358 12.69 -14.73 7.66
N PHE A 359 13.54 -14.24 6.77
CA PHE A 359 13.16 -13.35 5.67
C PHE A 359 12.07 -14.00 4.79
N THR A 360 12.30 -15.24 4.35
CA THR A 360 11.33 -16.00 3.54
C THR A 360 10.05 -16.27 4.32
N GLY A 361 10.13 -16.77 5.56
CA GLY A 361 8.96 -17.11 6.36
C GLY A 361 8.08 -15.89 6.68
N ILE A 362 8.69 -14.74 7.00
CA ILE A 362 7.96 -13.49 7.20
C ILE A 362 7.35 -13.01 5.88
N PHE A 363 8.08 -13.02 4.77
CA PHE A 363 7.55 -12.61 3.45
C PHE A 363 6.31 -13.41 3.05
N TRP A 364 6.35 -14.73 3.14
CA TRP A 364 5.18 -15.58 2.84
C TRP A 364 4.06 -15.44 3.87
N THR A 365 4.35 -15.12 5.14
CA THR A 365 3.32 -14.83 6.15
C THR A 365 2.62 -13.50 5.88
N VAL A 366 3.35 -12.48 5.44
CA VAL A 366 2.78 -11.19 5.02
C VAL A 366 1.85 -11.42 3.82
N GLY A 367 2.39 -11.93 2.71
CA GLY A 367 1.67 -12.03 1.44
C GLY A 367 0.52 -13.03 1.41
N LEU A 368 0.48 -14.04 2.29
CA LEU A 368 -0.60 -15.03 2.33
C LEU A 368 -1.53 -14.91 3.54
N ALA A 369 -1.27 -14.01 4.50
CA ALA A 369 -2.04 -13.97 5.74
C ALA A 369 -2.22 -12.58 6.35
N THR A 370 -1.15 -11.87 6.73
CA THR A 370 -1.28 -10.69 7.60
C THR A 370 -1.53 -9.38 6.85
N ASP A 371 -1.03 -9.28 5.63
CA ASP A 371 -1.25 -8.13 4.73
C ASP A 371 -1.09 -8.61 3.26
N PRO A 372 -2.03 -9.43 2.75
CA PRO A 372 -1.96 -9.94 1.38
C PRO A 372 -2.22 -8.83 0.35
N PRO A 373 -1.53 -8.84 -0.81
CA PRO A 373 -1.92 -7.99 -1.94
C PRO A 373 -3.32 -8.37 -2.46
N PRO A 374 -4.02 -7.46 -3.16
CA PRO A 374 -5.36 -7.73 -3.69
C PRO A 374 -5.29 -8.83 -4.75
N ALA A 375 -6.22 -9.78 -4.70
CA ALA A 375 -6.25 -10.92 -5.62
C ALA A 375 -7.66 -11.49 -5.74
N GLU A 376 -8.05 -11.86 -6.96
CA GLU A 376 -9.37 -12.44 -7.26
C GLU A 376 -9.54 -13.89 -6.77
N SER A 377 -8.44 -14.59 -6.47
CA SER A 377 -8.44 -15.97 -6.00
C SER A 377 -7.14 -16.32 -5.28
N THR A 378 -7.13 -17.40 -4.49
CA THR A 378 -5.91 -17.91 -3.84
C THR A 378 -4.80 -18.24 -4.84
N ALA A 379 -5.14 -18.70 -6.05
CA ALA A 379 -4.15 -18.99 -7.10
C ALA A 379 -3.52 -17.71 -7.64
N SER A 380 -4.33 -16.66 -7.89
CA SER A 380 -3.86 -15.33 -8.27
C SER A 380 -2.97 -14.73 -7.17
N LEU A 381 -3.39 -14.83 -5.90
CA LEU A 381 -2.62 -14.37 -4.75
C LEU A 381 -1.22 -15.01 -4.68
N VAL A 382 -1.15 -16.33 -4.81
CA VAL A 382 0.13 -17.06 -4.82
C VAL A 382 0.99 -16.65 -6.01
N SER A 383 0.39 -16.40 -7.18
CA SER A 383 1.10 -15.91 -8.37
C SER A 383 1.73 -14.53 -8.14
N ILE A 384 0.96 -13.58 -7.60
CA ILE A 384 1.41 -12.21 -7.27
C ILE A 384 2.56 -12.26 -6.25
N VAL A 385 2.38 -13.00 -5.14
CA VAL A 385 3.39 -13.11 -4.07
C VAL A 385 4.67 -13.78 -4.58
N LEU A 386 4.55 -14.82 -5.43
CA LEU A 386 5.70 -15.49 -6.04
C LEU A 386 6.47 -14.56 -7.01
N GLY A 387 5.74 -13.76 -7.80
CA GLY A 387 6.33 -12.74 -8.69
C GLY A 387 7.09 -11.66 -7.92
N ALA A 388 6.58 -11.23 -6.77
CA ALA A 388 7.26 -10.29 -5.89
C ALA A 388 8.48 -10.90 -5.16
N PHE A 389 8.43 -12.19 -4.84
CA PHE A 389 9.44 -12.87 -4.01
C PHE A 389 10.83 -12.94 -4.66
N LEU A 390 10.94 -13.22 -5.96
CA LEU A 390 12.26 -13.41 -6.60
C LEU A 390 13.12 -12.12 -6.59
N PRO A 391 12.61 -10.95 -7.02
CA PRO A 391 13.32 -9.68 -6.83
C PRO A 391 13.58 -9.36 -5.34
N ALA A 392 12.63 -9.69 -4.45
CA ALA A 392 12.79 -9.45 -3.02
C ALA A 392 13.90 -10.32 -2.41
N ALA A 393 14.09 -11.55 -2.87
CA ALA A 393 15.19 -12.42 -2.47
C ALA A 393 16.55 -11.92 -2.98
N LEU A 394 16.62 -11.38 -4.20
CA LEU A 394 17.85 -10.73 -4.72
C LEU A 394 18.22 -9.49 -3.89
N ALA A 395 17.25 -8.63 -3.59
CA ALA A 395 17.44 -7.50 -2.68
C ALA A 395 17.77 -7.99 -1.25
N GLY A 396 17.17 -9.10 -0.80
CA GLY A 396 17.49 -9.80 0.45
C GLY A 396 18.96 -10.24 0.54
N TRP A 397 19.56 -10.67 -0.57
CA TRP A 397 21.00 -10.95 -0.64
C TRP A 397 21.84 -9.67 -0.49
N VAL A 398 21.44 -8.57 -1.12
CA VAL A 398 22.09 -7.25 -0.96
C VAL A 398 21.98 -6.77 0.49
N ILE A 399 20.79 -6.87 1.10
CA ILE A 399 20.52 -6.58 2.51
C ILE A 399 21.44 -7.41 3.42
N TYR A 400 21.53 -8.71 3.15
CA TYR A 400 22.35 -9.63 3.91
C TYR A 400 23.84 -9.31 3.84
N ASP A 401 24.41 -9.25 2.64
CA ASP A 401 25.86 -9.17 2.45
C ASP A 401 26.41 -7.74 2.43
N LYS A 402 25.67 -6.78 1.83
CA LYS A 402 26.14 -5.41 1.57
C LYS A 402 25.57 -4.38 2.56
N LEU A 403 24.29 -4.47 2.91
CA LEU A 403 23.66 -3.48 3.83
C LEU A 403 23.85 -3.81 5.32
N GLY A 404 24.47 -4.95 5.63
CA GLY A 404 25.18 -5.14 6.90
C GLY A 404 24.69 -6.26 7.80
N VAL A 405 23.62 -6.99 7.48
CA VAL A 405 23.08 -8.05 8.39
C VAL A 405 24.14 -9.12 8.69
N ARG A 406 24.88 -9.58 7.68
CA ARG A 406 25.99 -10.54 7.82
C ARG A 406 27.10 -10.05 8.76
N ARG A 407 27.34 -8.72 8.81
CA ARG A 407 28.30 -8.08 9.72
C ARG A 407 27.73 -7.94 11.13
N THR A 408 26.51 -7.45 11.25
CA THR A 408 25.83 -7.20 12.54
C THR A 408 25.61 -8.50 13.33
N LEU A 409 25.23 -9.59 12.65
CA LEU A 409 24.99 -10.91 13.27
C LEU A 409 26.21 -11.84 13.21
N GLY A 410 27.36 -11.35 12.69
CA GLY A 410 28.51 -12.15 12.27
C GLY A 410 29.44 -12.65 13.37
N ARG A 411 30.74 -12.68 13.05
CA ARG A 411 31.79 -13.26 13.91
C ARG A 411 31.78 -12.62 15.30
N GLY A 412 31.78 -13.46 16.35
CA GLY A 412 31.76 -13.03 17.75
C GLY A 412 30.37 -12.82 18.36
N PHE A 413 29.28 -12.94 17.59
CA PHE A 413 27.93 -12.74 18.10
C PHE A 413 27.46 -13.91 18.98
N ALA A 414 27.25 -13.66 20.28
CA ALA A 414 26.81 -14.65 21.27
C ALA A 414 25.46 -14.32 21.97
N ALA A 415 24.84 -13.20 21.64
CA ALA A 415 23.64 -12.67 22.31
C ALA A 415 22.34 -13.15 21.63
N HIS A 416 22.09 -14.47 21.61
CA HIS A 416 21.01 -15.07 20.81
C HIS A 416 19.59 -14.67 21.26
N ILE A 417 19.36 -14.44 22.55
CA ILE A 417 18.08 -13.93 23.05
C ILE A 417 17.93 -12.46 22.68
N GLU A 418 19.00 -11.66 22.79
CA GLU A 418 18.97 -10.24 22.37
C GLU A 418 18.70 -10.10 20.86
N LYS A 419 19.27 -10.96 20.01
CA LYS A 419 18.93 -11.05 18.58
C LYS A 419 17.43 -11.36 18.39
N THR A 420 16.89 -12.29 19.17
CA THR A 420 15.49 -12.72 19.06
C THR A 420 14.53 -11.60 19.48
N VAL A 421 14.82 -10.90 20.58
CA VAL A 421 13.97 -9.78 21.03
C VAL A 421 14.15 -8.54 20.17
N LEU A 422 15.40 -8.09 19.95
CA LEU A 422 15.66 -6.81 19.29
C LEU A 422 15.55 -6.92 17.76
N TRP A 423 16.23 -7.87 17.13
CA TRP A 423 16.24 -7.97 15.66
C TRP A 423 14.99 -8.64 15.12
N LEU A 424 14.64 -9.84 15.60
CA LEU A 424 13.46 -10.56 15.11
C LEU A 424 12.16 -9.91 15.56
N GLY A 425 12.06 -9.47 16.82
CA GLY A 425 10.90 -8.73 17.31
C GLY A 425 10.64 -7.46 16.51
N ALA A 426 11.66 -6.62 16.29
CA ALA A 426 11.51 -5.43 15.45
C ALA A 426 11.21 -5.77 13.98
N CYS A 427 11.74 -6.87 13.44
CA CYS A 427 11.42 -7.34 12.09
C CYS A 427 9.92 -7.71 11.94
N TRP A 428 9.34 -8.38 12.93
CA TRP A 428 7.89 -8.60 12.96
C TRP A 428 7.11 -7.29 13.10
N VAL A 429 7.55 -6.34 13.94
CA VAL A 429 6.92 -5.02 14.06
C VAL A 429 6.91 -4.28 12.72
N GLY A 430 8.02 -4.32 11.98
CA GLY A 430 8.13 -3.69 10.66
C GLY A 430 7.41 -4.44 9.53
N ALA A 431 7.21 -5.75 9.65
CA ALA A 431 6.47 -6.55 8.69
C ALA A 431 4.93 -6.39 8.85
N LEU A 432 4.49 -6.02 10.04
CA LEU A 432 3.10 -5.83 10.44
C LEU A 432 2.74 -4.33 10.54
N THR A 433 3.22 -3.49 9.61
CA THR A 433 2.99 -2.02 9.65
C THR A 433 1.51 -1.67 9.81
N ASN A 434 0.66 -2.42 9.12
CA ASN A 434 -0.80 -2.30 9.14
C ASN A 434 -1.45 -2.56 10.53
N TYR A 435 -0.70 -3.13 11.47
CA TYR A 435 -1.11 -3.30 12.88
C TYR A 435 -0.21 -2.59 13.89
N THR A 436 0.91 -1.99 13.47
CA THR A 436 1.91 -1.40 14.38
C THR A 436 2.09 0.10 14.20
N PHE A 437 1.89 0.61 12.99
CA PHE A 437 2.08 2.03 12.64
C PHE A 437 0.81 2.72 12.15
N ASP A 438 -0.22 2.00 11.71
CA ASP A 438 -1.49 2.60 11.28
C ASP A 438 -2.25 3.31 12.41
N TYR A 439 -1.97 2.97 13.68
CA TYR A 439 -2.46 3.70 14.86
C TYR A 439 -1.77 5.06 15.08
N ILE A 440 -0.67 5.36 14.38
CA ILE A 440 -0.02 6.67 14.44
C ILE A 440 -0.89 7.62 13.60
N PRO A 441 -1.39 8.75 14.15
CA PRO A 441 -2.33 9.62 13.46
C PRO A 441 -1.63 10.51 12.41
N ILE A 442 -1.01 9.90 11.39
CA ILE A 442 -0.35 10.57 10.27
C ILE A 442 -0.64 9.78 8.99
N ALA A 443 -1.81 9.98 8.40
CA ALA A 443 -2.16 9.34 7.12
C ALA A 443 -1.31 9.89 5.96
N ARG A 444 -1.01 11.19 5.98
CA ARG A 444 -0.19 11.89 4.97
C ARG A 444 0.55 13.06 5.62
N LEU A 445 1.70 13.44 5.04
CA LEU A 445 2.51 14.58 5.48
C LEU A 445 2.11 15.91 4.79
N THR A 446 0.82 16.09 4.46
CA THR A 446 0.35 17.36 3.87
C THR A 446 0.01 18.39 4.97
N PRO A 447 0.13 19.69 4.72
CA PRO A 447 -0.28 20.72 5.68
C PRO A 447 -1.77 20.65 6.06
N HIS A 448 -2.61 20.16 5.15
CA HIS A 448 -4.06 20.01 5.35
C HIS A 448 -4.38 18.86 6.31
N ASP A 449 -3.81 17.68 6.05
CA ASP A 449 -4.12 16.46 6.81
C ASP A 449 -3.54 16.55 8.23
N LEU A 450 -2.37 17.18 8.38
CA LEU A 450 -1.78 17.51 9.70
C LEU A 450 -2.59 18.55 10.50
N GLN A 451 -3.54 19.26 9.89
CA GLN A 451 -4.46 20.17 10.59
C GLN A 451 -5.77 19.49 10.97
N GLN A 452 -6.29 18.59 10.14
CA GLN A 452 -7.57 17.92 10.37
C GLN A 452 -7.45 16.67 11.25
N GLN A 453 -6.34 15.91 11.16
CA GLN A 453 -6.19 14.67 11.90
C GLN A 453 -5.78 14.94 13.36
N PRO A 454 -6.58 14.52 14.37
CA PRO A 454 -6.29 14.79 15.78
C PRO A 454 -4.99 14.10 16.22
N GLY A 455 -4.15 14.81 16.97
CA GLY A 455 -2.86 14.32 17.45
C GLY A 455 -1.71 14.29 16.44
N ALA A 456 -1.97 14.52 15.14
CA ALA A 456 -0.97 14.38 14.07
C ALA A 456 0.30 15.23 14.26
N LYS A 457 0.15 16.49 14.67
CA LYS A 457 1.27 17.41 14.95
C LYS A 457 2.17 16.92 16.08
N ALA A 458 1.57 16.35 17.14
CA ALA A 458 2.29 15.82 18.28
C ALA A 458 3.05 14.53 17.90
N ALA A 459 2.38 13.61 17.22
CA ALA A 459 3.00 12.39 16.69
C ALA A 459 4.20 12.72 15.78
N LEU A 460 4.05 13.67 14.84
CA LEU A 460 5.11 14.08 13.93
C LEU A 460 6.32 14.68 14.68
N ALA A 461 6.09 15.57 15.65
CA ALA A 461 7.15 16.16 16.47
C ALA A 461 7.92 15.11 17.30
N THR A 462 7.20 14.12 17.84
CA THR A 462 7.80 12.98 18.57
C THR A 462 8.65 12.12 17.64
N ILE A 463 8.14 11.76 16.47
CA ILE A 463 8.88 10.95 15.46
C ILE A 463 10.15 11.68 15.00
N ILE A 464 10.07 12.97 14.68
CA ILE A 464 11.24 13.76 14.28
C ILE A 464 12.29 13.79 15.40
N THR A 465 11.87 13.97 16.65
CA THR A 465 12.77 14.00 17.81
C THR A 465 13.47 12.65 18.01
N ILE A 466 12.73 11.54 17.91
CA ILE A 466 13.28 10.17 17.97
C ILE A 466 14.27 9.96 16.82
N LEU A 467 13.92 10.30 15.58
CA LEU A 467 14.80 10.15 14.42
C LEU A 467 16.09 10.98 14.55
N LEU A 468 16.02 12.21 15.08
CA LEU A 468 17.21 13.02 15.34
C LEU A 468 18.15 12.36 16.37
N VAL A 469 17.61 11.80 17.46
CA VAL A 469 18.39 11.04 18.45
C VAL A 469 19.00 9.78 17.83
N ILE A 470 18.24 9.05 17.01
CA ILE A 470 18.74 7.88 16.26
C ILE A 470 19.91 8.29 15.36
N VAL A 471 19.73 9.29 14.49
CA VAL A 471 20.76 9.74 13.55
C VAL A 471 22.01 10.24 14.29
N ALA A 472 21.86 11.06 15.33
CA ALA A 472 22.98 11.52 16.15
C ALA A 472 23.74 10.35 16.81
N SER A 473 23.02 9.35 17.34
CA SER A 473 23.63 8.16 17.92
C SER A 473 24.39 7.34 16.88
N GLN A 474 23.82 7.09 15.68
CA GLN A 474 24.48 6.30 14.64
C GLN A 474 25.73 7.02 14.11
N ILE A 475 25.67 8.33 13.91
CA ILE A 475 26.85 9.15 13.53
C ILE A 475 27.97 9.00 14.58
N TRP A 476 27.62 9.06 15.87
CA TRP A 476 28.60 8.86 16.95
C TRP A 476 29.20 7.45 16.92
N PHE A 477 28.39 6.39 16.82
CA PHE A 477 28.89 5.01 16.77
C PHE A 477 29.77 4.74 15.53
N PHE A 478 29.37 5.22 14.34
CA PHE A 478 30.17 5.09 13.11
C PHE A 478 31.49 5.87 13.19
N ARG A 479 31.51 6.99 13.93
CA ARG A 479 32.74 7.72 14.21
C ARG A 479 33.70 6.89 15.07
N GLN A 480 33.20 6.19 16.09
CA GLN A 480 34.06 5.33 16.92
C GLN A 480 34.60 4.11 16.15
N GLU A 481 33.85 3.57 15.18
CA GLU A 481 34.37 2.52 14.27
C GLU A 481 35.31 3.07 13.16
N GLY A 482 35.58 4.39 13.09
CA GLY A 482 36.34 5.01 12.00
C GLY A 482 35.64 4.98 10.62
N ARG A 483 34.39 4.52 10.55
CA ARG A 483 33.63 4.26 9.31
C ARG A 483 32.76 5.44 8.87
N LEU A 484 32.64 6.52 9.65
CA LEU A 484 31.74 7.64 9.36
C LEU A 484 31.93 8.25 7.97
N ARG A 485 33.17 8.43 7.51
CA ARG A 485 33.48 9.10 6.22
C ARG A 485 32.96 8.33 4.99
N PRO A 486 33.22 7.02 4.82
CA PRO A 486 32.58 6.21 3.77
C PRO A 486 31.04 6.30 3.77
N TYR A 487 30.41 6.22 4.94
CA TYR A 487 28.95 6.29 5.04
C TYR A 487 28.42 7.69 4.73
N LEU A 488 29.11 8.74 5.14
CA LEU A 488 28.75 10.12 4.78
C LEU A 488 28.80 10.32 3.25
N LYS A 489 29.78 9.76 2.55
CA LYS A 489 29.82 9.76 1.07
C LYS A 489 28.61 9.03 0.46
N LEU A 490 28.25 7.86 1.00
CA LEU A 490 27.08 7.09 0.55
C LEU A 490 25.77 7.86 0.77
N TYR A 491 25.60 8.49 1.93
CA TYR A 491 24.40 9.29 2.22
C TYR A 491 24.35 10.60 1.43
N ILE A 492 25.49 11.24 1.15
CA ILE A 492 25.55 12.36 0.19
C ILE A 492 25.11 11.91 -1.20
N LEU A 493 25.55 10.73 -1.67
CA LEU A 493 25.10 10.16 -2.94
C LEU A 493 23.58 9.96 -2.93
N PHE A 494 23.03 9.26 -1.93
CA PHE A 494 21.58 9.04 -1.80
C PHE A 494 20.78 10.34 -1.79
N VAL A 495 21.18 11.33 -0.97
CA VAL A 495 20.51 12.63 -0.91
C VAL A 495 20.62 13.36 -2.25
N SER A 496 21.77 13.34 -2.92
CA SER A 496 21.94 13.96 -4.24
C SER A 496 21.06 13.32 -5.32
N SER A 497 20.92 11.98 -5.30
CA SER A 497 20.02 11.25 -6.20
C SER A 497 18.55 11.59 -5.92
N LEU A 498 18.14 11.69 -4.64
CA LEU A 498 16.78 12.10 -4.27
C LEU A 498 16.48 13.56 -4.66
N CYS A 499 17.44 14.47 -4.47
CA CYS A 499 17.31 15.87 -4.90
C CYS A 499 17.22 15.99 -6.43
N PHE A 500 18.01 15.20 -7.17
CA PHE A 500 17.90 15.12 -8.63
C PHE A 500 16.52 14.60 -9.06
N CYS A 501 16.05 13.50 -8.47
CA CYS A 501 14.71 12.97 -8.72
C CYS A 501 13.60 13.99 -8.41
N ALA A 502 13.70 14.73 -7.31
CA ALA A 502 12.73 15.77 -6.94
C ALA A 502 12.76 17.02 -7.83
N ALA A 503 13.82 17.22 -8.63
CA ALA A 503 13.96 18.34 -9.56
C ALA A 503 13.40 18.04 -10.96
N ILE A 504 12.97 16.80 -11.24
CA ILE A 504 12.41 16.43 -12.54
C ILE A 504 10.98 16.98 -12.67
N PRO A 505 10.67 17.80 -13.68
CA PRO A 505 9.34 18.39 -13.83
C PRO A 505 8.27 17.32 -14.12
N HIS A 506 7.03 17.60 -13.72
CA HIS A 506 5.84 16.74 -13.89
C HIS A 506 5.90 15.38 -13.17
N LEU A 507 6.94 15.11 -12.37
CA LEU A 507 7.03 13.95 -11.48
C LEU A 507 7.14 14.41 -10.02
N ASN A 508 6.61 13.59 -9.11
CA ASN A 508 6.68 13.82 -7.68
C ASN A 508 7.46 12.68 -7.02
N LEU A 509 8.33 13.05 -6.08
CA LEU A 509 9.12 12.09 -5.28
C LEU A 509 8.25 11.44 -4.21
N ARG A 510 7.99 10.13 -4.31
CA ARG A 510 7.31 9.34 -3.26
C ARG A 510 8.22 8.25 -2.74
N ILE A 511 8.72 8.45 -1.52
CA ILE A 511 9.56 7.47 -0.82
C ILE A 511 8.65 6.46 -0.11
N HIS A 512 8.37 5.34 -0.77
CA HIS A 512 7.71 4.18 -0.14
C HIS A 512 8.58 3.60 0.99
N HIS A 513 7.96 2.97 1.99
CA HIS A 513 8.66 2.45 3.17
C HIS A 513 9.72 1.39 2.86
N TYR A 514 9.56 0.60 1.79
CA TYR A 514 10.60 -0.32 1.34
C TYR A 514 11.84 0.41 0.79
N ILE A 515 11.66 1.56 0.13
CA ILE A 515 12.77 2.40 -0.35
C ILE A 515 13.46 3.07 0.84
N LEU A 516 12.67 3.60 1.78
CA LEU A 516 13.18 4.15 3.05
C LEU A 516 14.03 3.11 3.80
N ALA A 517 13.58 1.85 3.84
CA ALA A 517 14.35 0.75 4.41
C ALA A 517 15.69 0.55 3.70
N LEU A 518 15.73 0.46 2.37
CA LEU A 518 16.97 0.30 1.62
C LEU A 518 17.96 1.46 1.81
N LEU A 519 17.45 2.70 1.91
CA LEU A 519 18.26 3.90 2.18
C LEU A 519 18.85 3.91 3.60
N LEU A 520 18.08 3.49 4.61
CA LEU A 520 18.49 3.56 6.01
C LEU A 520 19.26 2.32 6.50
N LEU A 521 19.06 1.14 5.90
CA LEU A 521 19.72 -0.11 6.31
C LEU A 521 21.24 -0.04 6.42
N PRO A 522 22.01 0.57 5.48
CA PRO A 522 23.45 0.76 5.62
C PRO A 522 23.87 1.37 6.96
N GLY A 523 23.07 2.32 7.46
CA GLY A 523 23.24 3.00 8.73
C GLY A 523 23.11 2.12 9.98
N THR A 524 22.70 0.87 9.84
CA THR A 524 22.51 -0.11 10.94
C THR A 524 23.60 -1.20 10.99
N SER A 525 24.65 -1.07 10.19
CA SER A 525 25.71 -2.07 10.00
C SER A 525 26.78 -2.14 11.11
N MET A 526 26.36 -1.95 12.36
CA MET A 526 27.21 -1.96 13.58
C MET A 526 26.62 -2.92 14.62
N GLN A 527 27.46 -3.59 15.42
CA GLN A 527 26.96 -4.47 16.50
C GLN A 527 26.65 -3.66 17.76
N THR A 528 25.58 -2.86 17.71
CA THR A 528 25.00 -2.19 18.89
C THR A 528 23.54 -2.65 19.07
N ARG A 529 23.05 -2.63 20.31
CA ARG A 529 21.66 -3.02 20.62
C ARG A 529 20.61 -2.20 19.85
N PRO A 530 20.74 -0.85 19.74
CA PRO A 530 19.82 -0.07 18.92
C PRO A 530 19.91 -0.43 17.44
N ALA A 531 21.12 -0.64 16.89
CA ALA A 531 21.30 -1.00 15.50
C ALA A 531 20.68 -2.38 15.16
N LEU A 532 20.66 -3.35 16.08
CA LEU A 532 19.90 -4.60 15.90
C LEU A 532 18.40 -4.34 15.70
N ALA A 533 17.80 -3.49 16.55
CA ALA A 533 16.39 -3.16 16.48
C ALA A 533 16.05 -2.38 15.20
N TYR A 534 16.85 -1.37 14.85
CA TYR A 534 16.64 -0.60 13.63
C TYR A 534 16.83 -1.48 12.38
N GLN A 535 17.83 -2.36 12.36
CA GLN A 535 18.06 -3.26 11.24
C GLN A 535 16.89 -4.24 11.07
N GLY A 536 16.43 -4.85 12.16
CA GLY A 536 15.24 -5.70 12.16
C GLY A 536 14.03 -4.96 11.60
N LEU A 537 13.71 -3.80 12.17
CA LEU A 537 12.57 -2.97 11.76
C LEU A 537 12.59 -2.64 10.26
N LEU A 538 13.74 -2.19 9.74
CA LEU A 538 13.87 -1.83 8.32
C LEU A 538 13.79 -3.06 7.41
N VAL A 539 14.29 -4.23 7.82
CA VAL A 539 14.07 -5.49 7.07
C VAL A 539 12.58 -5.85 7.03
N GLY A 540 11.86 -5.69 8.15
CA GLY A 540 10.41 -5.87 8.21
C GLY A 540 9.67 -4.92 7.26
N LEU A 541 9.98 -3.63 7.30
CA LEU A 541 9.40 -2.59 6.44
C LEU A 541 9.65 -2.88 4.95
N PHE A 542 10.85 -3.37 4.62
CA PHE A 542 11.19 -3.79 3.26
C PHE A 542 10.34 -5.00 2.81
N ILE A 543 10.18 -6.00 3.68
CA ILE A 543 9.35 -7.18 3.41
C ILE A 543 7.89 -6.77 3.21
N ASN A 544 7.29 -6.00 4.13
CA ASN A 544 5.91 -5.54 3.98
C ASN A 544 5.72 -4.78 2.66
N GLY A 545 6.53 -3.74 2.42
CA GLY A 545 6.35 -2.88 1.26
C GLY A 545 6.48 -3.63 -0.07
N THR A 546 7.48 -4.49 -0.22
CA THR A 546 7.66 -5.27 -1.47
C THR A 546 6.65 -6.40 -1.64
N CYS A 547 6.12 -6.97 -0.55
CA CYS A 547 5.15 -8.07 -0.61
C CYS A 547 3.71 -7.56 -0.84
N ARG A 548 3.29 -6.53 -0.10
CA ARG A 548 1.93 -5.97 -0.14
C ARG A 548 1.67 -5.00 -1.30
N TRP A 549 2.69 -4.22 -1.68
CA TRP A 549 2.57 -3.12 -2.64
C TRP A 549 3.47 -3.28 -3.88
N GLY A 550 4.26 -4.36 -3.94
CA GLY A 550 5.20 -4.60 -5.03
C GLY A 550 6.32 -3.56 -5.09
N TRP A 551 6.83 -3.34 -6.31
CA TRP A 551 7.99 -2.50 -6.58
C TRP A 551 7.58 -1.10 -7.07
N ALA A 552 6.79 -0.40 -6.26
CA ALA A 552 6.22 0.90 -6.60
C ALA A 552 7.28 1.98 -6.86
N SER A 553 7.16 2.68 -8.01
CA SER A 553 8.13 3.69 -8.45
C SER A 553 8.42 4.78 -7.40
N LEU A 554 9.68 5.18 -7.30
CA LEU A 554 10.15 6.34 -6.53
C LEU A 554 9.61 7.67 -7.06
N LEU A 555 9.34 7.73 -8.37
CA LEU A 555 8.79 8.88 -9.08
C LEU A 555 7.41 8.54 -9.62
N GLN A 556 6.40 9.30 -9.22
CA GLN A 556 5.00 9.11 -9.61
C GLN A 556 4.44 10.40 -10.22
N THR A 557 3.52 10.28 -11.17
CA THR A 557 2.83 11.45 -11.74
C THR A 557 1.87 12.06 -10.71
N PRO A 558 1.54 13.37 -10.81
CA PRO A 558 0.51 13.99 -9.98
C PRO A 558 -0.81 13.19 -9.97
N ALA A 559 -1.25 12.71 -11.14
CA ALA A 559 -2.46 11.91 -11.28
C ALA A 559 -2.40 10.57 -10.50
N ALA A 560 -1.27 9.86 -10.58
CA ALA A 560 -1.08 8.59 -9.84
C ALA A 560 -1.00 8.79 -8.32
N LEU A 561 -0.51 9.95 -7.86
CA LEU A 561 -0.54 10.31 -6.43
C LEU A 561 -1.92 10.68 -5.92
N GLN A 562 -2.73 11.31 -6.76
CA GLN A 562 -4.00 11.90 -6.37
C GLN A 562 -5.03 10.85 -5.99
N GLY A 563 -5.13 9.75 -6.75
CA GLY A 563 -6.12 8.70 -6.52
C GLY A 563 -7.54 9.26 -6.46
N ASP A 564 -8.19 9.13 -5.30
CA ASP A 564 -9.54 9.61 -4.98
C ASP A 564 -9.61 10.96 -4.23
N ALA A 565 -8.49 11.66 -4.03
CA ALA A 565 -8.46 13.00 -3.44
C ALA A 565 -9.03 14.06 -4.41
N GLN A 566 -9.61 15.17 -3.90
CA GLN A 566 -10.22 16.24 -4.72
C GLN A 566 -9.30 16.76 -5.85
N LEU A 567 -9.87 17.18 -6.98
CA LEU A 567 -9.14 17.77 -8.13
C LEU A 567 -8.77 19.24 -7.93
N GLY A 568 -9.63 19.99 -7.23
CA GLY A 568 -9.62 21.44 -7.36
C GLY A 568 -10.01 21.88 -8.78
N SER A 569 -10.80 21.05 -9.48
CA SER A 569 -11.35 21.41 -10.79
C SER A 569 -12.36 22.55 -10.66
N PRO A 570 -12.57 23.36 -11.71
CA PRO A 570 -13.68 24.31 -11.75
C PRO A 570 -15.02 23.60 -11.48
N LEU A 571 -15.90 24.26 -10.73
CA LEU A 571 -17.23 23.75 -10.39
C LEU A 571 -18.29 24.48 -11.23
N PRO A 572 -19.41 23.83 -11.59
CA PRO A 572 -20.51 24.50 -12.29
C PRO A 572 -21.09 25.68 -11.51
N GLU A 573 -21.12 26.87 -12.11
CA GLU A 573 -21.79 28.05 -11.54
C GLU A 573 -23.29 28.00 -11.87
N LEU A 574 -24.11 27.69 -10.86
CA LEU A 574 -25.56 27.62 -10.97
C LEU A 574 -26.21 28.99 -10.88
N LEU A 575 -27.28 29.16 -11.66
CA LEU A 575 -28.24 30.24 -11.49
C LEU A 575 -29.29 29.85 -10.42
N PRO A 576 -29.99 30.81 -9.80
CA PRO A 576 -31.07 30.51 -8.86
C PRO A 576 -32.12 29.57 -9.50
N PRO A 577 -32.44 28.42 -8.87
CA PRO A 577 -33.36 27.46 -9.47
C PRO A 577 -34.80 27.96 -9.43
N VAL A 578 -35.59 27.52 -10.41
CA VAL A 578 -37.03 27.80 -10.46
C VAL A 578 -37.77 26.65 -9.79
N VAL A 579 -38.26 26.87 -8.58
CA VAL A 579 -39.10 25.92 -7.85
C VAL A 579 -40.57 26.17 -8.18
N ARG A 580 -41.30 25.09 -8.49
CA ARG A 580 -42.75 25.07 -8.66
C ARG A 580 -43.33 24.01 -7.73
N LEU A 581 -44.01 24.45 -6.67
CA LEU A 581 -44.65 23.53 -5.73
C LEU A 581 -46.06 23.18 -6.22
N ALA A 582 -46.41 21.90 -6.15
CA ALA A 582 -47.80 21.48 -6.21
C ALA A 582 -48.57 22.09 -5.02
N SER A 583 -49.81 22.49 -5.24
CA SER A 583 -50.64 23.13 -4.21
C SER A 583 -52.01 22.47 -4.16
N ALA A 584 -52.50 22.19 -2.96
CA ALA A 584 -53.80 21.53 -2.75
C ALA A 584 -54.96 22.26 -3.44
N ALA A 585 -54.88 23.59 -3.61
CA ALA A 585 -55.83 24.38 -4.39
C ALA A 585 -55.80 24.05 -5.89
N ALA A 586 -54.61 23.87 -6.48
CA ALA A 586 -54.47 23.44 -7.87
C ALA A 586 -54.88 21.98 -8.06
N THR A 587 -54.54 21.09 -7.12
CA THR A 587 -54.94 19.67 -7.17
C THR A 587 -56.45 19.50 -7.03
N ALA A 588 -57.10 20.29 -6.17
CA ALA A 588 -58.56 20.34 -6.06
C ALA A 588 -59.23 20.89 -7.33
N ALA A 589 -58.69 21.97 -7.93
CA ALA A 589 -59.20 22.52 -9.19
C ALA A 589 -59.01 21.57 -10.39
N ALA A 590 -57.98 20.72 -10.38
CA ALA A 590 -57.71 19.74 -11.42
C ALA A 590 -58.66 18.53 -11.43
N THR A 591 -59.56 18.40 -10.45
CA THR A 591 -60.56 17.30 -10.40
C THR A 591 -61.58 17.33 -11.56
N ALA A 592 -61.66 18.44 -12.31
CA ALA A 592 -62.44 18.57 -13.54
C ALA A 592 -61.61 18.43 -14.84
N ALA A 593 -60.31 18.12 -14.75
CA ALA A 593 -59.38 18.06 -15.87
C ALA A 593 -58.96 16.61 -16.22
N THR A 594 -58.23 16.43 -17.32
CA THR A 594 -57.73 15.12 -17.73
C THR A 594 -56.68 14.58 -16.74
N ALA A 595 -56.50 13.25 -16.70
CA ALA A 595 -55.60 12.59 -15.76
C ALA A 595 -54.15 13.13 -15.78
N ALA A 596 -53.66 13.60 -16.93
CA ALA A 596 -52.35 14.25 -17.06
C ALA A 596 -52.28 15.60 -16.31
N VAL A 597 -53.36 16.39 -16.31
CA VAL A 597 -53.42 17.67 -15.57
C VAL A 597 -53.51 17.42 -14.07
N ALA A 598 -54.28 16.40 -13.65
CA ALA A 598 -54.35 15.99 -12.24
C ALA A 598 -52.98 15.48 -11.72
N ALA A 599 -52.25 14.70 -12.51
CA ALA A 599 -50.90 14.25 -12.17
C ALA A 599 -49.89 15.42 -12.07
N ALA A 600 -49.93 16.37 -13.01
CA ALA A 600 -49.10 17.57 -12.95
C ALA A 600 -49.43 18.45 -11.72
N ALA A 601 -50.70 18.53 -11.33
CA ALA A 601 -51.14 19.27 -10.14
C ALA A 601 -50.79 18.59 -8.80
N ASN A 602 -50.30 17.35 -8.81
CA ASN A 602 -49.80 16.61 -7.63
C ASN A 602 -48.26 16.40 -7.66
N THR A 603 -47.55 17.09 -8.53
CA THR A 603 -46.09 16.96 -8.71
C THR A 603 -45.42 18.31 -8.54
N SER A 604 -44.50 18.41 -7.57
CA SER A 604 -43.62 19.57 -7.42
C SER A 604 -42.40 19.39 -8.33
N SER A 605 -41.85 20.47 -8.87
CA SER A 605 -40.64 20.45 -9.69
C SER A 605 -39.65 21.54 -9.32
N ILE A 606 -38.37 21.24 -9.51
CA ILE A 606 -37.26 22.19 -9.39
C ILE A 606 -36.46 22.17 -10.70
N THR A 607 -36.25 23.35 -11.29
CA THR A 607 -35.46 23.50 -12.52
C THR A 607 -34.16 24.25 -12.23
N PHE A 608 -33.04 23.60 -12.50
CA PHE A 608 -31.71 24.16 -12.42
C PHE A 608 -31.23 24.66 -13.78
N PHE A 609 -30.42 25.72 -13.75
CA PHE A 609 -29.71 26.28 -14.91
C PHE A 609 -28.28 26.61 -14.49
N TRP A 610 -27.32 26.53 -15.41
CA TRP A 610 -25.90 26.83 -15.14
C TRP A 610 -25.31 27.73 -16.22
N ARG A 611 -24.22 28.42 -15.87
CA ARG A 611 -23.42 29.18 -16.82
C ARG A 611 -22.60 28.26 -17.74
N PRO A 612 -22.15 28.75 -18.92
CA PRO A 612 -21.26 28.01 -19.80
C PRO A 612 -19.98 27.53 -19.08
N PRO A 613 -19.38 26.40 -19.50
CA PRO A 613 -18.13 25.92 -18.91
C PRO A 613 -16.99 26.94 -19.11
N PRO A 614 -15.97 26.94 -18.23
CA PRO A 614 -14.86 27.90 -18.28
C PRO A 614 -13.84 27.64 -19.41
N GLY A 615 -14.04 26.61 -20.25
CA GLY A 615 -13.20 26.32 -21.41
C GLY A 615 -13.63 25.05 -22.15
N PRO A 616 -13.09 24.82 -23.36
CA PRO A 616 -13.50 23.74 -24.27
C PRO A 616 -13.01 22.33 -23.88
N ARG A 617 -12.47 22.16 -22.66
CA ARG A 617 -12.10 20.85 -22.08
C ARG A 617 -13.28 20.16 -21.39
N TYR A 618 -14.32 20.92 -21.05
CA TYR A 618 -15.49 20.42 -20.35
C TYR A 618 -16.60 20.17 -21.37
N ASP A 619 -16.81 18.90 -21.69
CA ASP A 619 -17.69 18.44 -22.77
C ASP A 619 -19.13 18.25 -22.29
N GLY A 620 -19.42 18.45 -21.01
CA GLY A 620 -20.76 18.20 -20.46
C GLY A 620 -20.90 18.45 -18.96
N ILE A 621 -22.03 18.00 -18.41
CA ILE A 621 -22.41 18.09 -17.00
C ILE A 621 -23.02 16.78 -16.50
N SER A 622 -22.75 16.45 -15.24
CA SER A 622 -23.43 15.39 -14.49
C SER A 622 -24.10 15.97 -13.23
N VAL A 623 -25.28 15.45 -12.91
CA VAL A 623 -26.04 15.84 -11.71
C VAL A 623 -26.34 14.60 -10.87
N LEU A 624 -25.94 14.67 -9.61
CA LEU A 624 -26.35 13.71 -8.58
C LEU A 624 -27.59 14.23 -7.87
N VAL A 625 -28.56 13.35 -7.65
CA VAL A 625 -29.62 13.52 -6.66
C VAL A 625 -29.48 12.37 -5.67
N ASN A 626 -29.31 12.69 -4.38
CA ASN A 626 -29.13 11.70 -3.31
C ASN A 626 -27.96 10.73 -3.57
N ASP A 627 -26.81 11.27 -3.97
CA ASP A 627 -25.59 10.53 -4.30
C ASP A 627 -25.74 9.52 -5.48
N VAL A 628 -26.78 9.69 -6.32
CA VAL A 628 -27.05 8.91 -7.54
C VAL A 628 -27.06 9.78 -8.78
N GLU A 629 -26.37 9.39 -9.85
CA GLU A 629 -26.44 10.09 -11.15
C GLU A 629 -27.87 10.01 -11.73
N ARG A 630 -28.54 11.16 -11.84
CA ARG A 630 -29.88 11.28 -12.45
C ARG A 630 -29.88 12.00 -13.79
N HIS A 631 -28.79 12.69 -14.10
CA HIS A 631 -28.67 13.42 -15.35
C HIS A 631 -27.21 13.45 -15.80
N ARG A 632 -27.03 13.20 -17.10
CA ARG A 632 -25.76 13.31 -17.80
C ARG A 632 -26.07 13.92 -19.17
N ALA A 633 -25.51 15.09 -19.46
CA ALA A 633 -25.68 15.77 -20.75
C ALA A 633 -24.34 16.29 -21.26
N PHE A 634 -24.16 16.24 -22.57
CA PHE A 634 -22.99 16.78 -23.25
C PHE A 634 -23.32 18.16 -23.85
N PHE A 635 -22.35 19.06 -23.82
CA PHE A 635 -22.44 20.38 -24.45
C PHE A 635 -22.02 20.22 -25.91
N GLU A 636 -22.92 20.52 -26.85
CA GLU A 636 -22.59 20.45 -28.27
C GLU A 636 -21.80 21.70 -28.73
N PRO A 637 -20.77 21.57 -29.60
CA PRO A 637 -19.91 22.68 -29.99
C PRO A 637 -20.65 23.84 -30.67
N ASP A 638 -21.56 23.51 -31.59
CA ASP A 638 -22.31 24.48 -32.39
C ASP A 638 -23.72 24.75 -31.85
N GLY A 639 -24.09 24.10 -30.72
CA GLY A 639 -25.43 24.17 -30.15
C GLY A 639 -26.52 23.77 -31.15
N ARG A 640 -26.30 22.72 -31.95
CA ARG A 640 -27.18 22.31 -33.04
C ARG A 640 -27.23 20.78 -33.17
N ASP A 641 -28.40 20.22 -32.96
CA ASP A 641 -28.64 18.77 -32.90
C ASP A 641 -28.30 18.10 -34.25
N PRO A 642 -27.45 17.05 -34.29
CA PRO A 642 -27.02 16.41 -35.53
C PRO A 642 -28.12 15.62 -36.26
N ASP A 643 -29.17 15.16 -35.57
CA ASP A 643 -30.28 14.39 -36.16
C ASP A 643 -31.43 15.31 -36.64
N SER A 644 -31.61 16.50 -36.06
CA SER A 644 -32.70 17.44 -36.42
C SER A 644 -32.25 18.74 -37.09
N GLY A 645 -31.02 19.21 -36.86
CA GLY A 645 -30.49 20.47 -37.39
C GLY A 645 -31.00 21.73 -36.70
N ASP A 646 -31.83 21.60 -35.66
CA ASP A 646 -32.36 22.70 -34.85
C ASP A 646 -31.34 23.22 -33.84
N GLU A 647 -31.45 24.49 -33.43
CA GLU A 647 -30.69 25.00 -32.27
C GLU A 647 -31.06 24.18 -31.02
N VAL A 648 -30.05 23.66 -30.32
CA VAL A 648 -30.20 22.85 -29.10
C VAL A 648 -30.92 23.67 -28.04
N SER A 649 -32.22 23.40 -27.93
CA SER A 649 -33.18 24.15 -27.15
C SER A 649 -33.02 23.87 -25.65
N SER A 650 -31.99 24.46 -25.03
CA SER A 650 -31.76 24.52 -23.58
C SER A 650 -31.60 23.19 -22.82
N GLY A 651 -31.77 22.02 -23.44
CA GLY A 651 -31.65 20.69 -22.80
C GLY A 651 -30.26 20.41 -22.23
N ALA A 652 -29.20 20.85 -22.90
CA ALA A 652 -27.82 20.76 -22.39
C ALA A 652 -27.46 21.84 -21.34
N ARG A 653 -28.41 22.72 -20.96
CA ARG A 653 -28.21 23.84 -20.01
C ARG A 653 -29.26 23.93 -18.91
N SER A 654 -30.14 22.93 -18.80
CA SER A 654 -31.15 22.87 -17.75
C SER A 654 -31.42 21.45 -17.30
N PHE A 655 -31.70 21.28 -16.01
CA PHE A 655 -32.10 20.00 -15.43
C PHE A 655 -33.39 20.21 -14.64
N VAL A 656 -34.42 19.44 -14.97
CA VAL A 656 -35.71 19.45 -14.28
C VAL A 656 -35.81 18.19 -13.43
N TRP A 657 -35.92 18.35 -12.11
CA TRP A 657 -36.27 17.27 -11.20
C TRP A 657 -37.72 17.41 -10.75
N GLN A 658 -38.38 16.29 -10.49
CA GLN A 658 -39.80 16.22 -10.13
C GLN A 658 -40.00 15.25 -8.98
N ARG A 659 -40.83 15.62 -7.99
CA ARG A 659 -41.25 14.73 -6.91
C ARG A 659 -42.76 14.82 -6.66
N PRO A 660 -43.45 13.67 -6.44
CA PRO A 660 -44.83 13.67 -5.93
C PRO A 660 -44.94 14.38 -4.58
N VAL A 661 -46.09 14.99 -4.28
CA VAL A 661 -46.35 15.61 -2.96
C VAL A 661 -46.17 14.62 -1.82
N ASP A 662 -46.68 13.39 -1.99
CA ASP A 662 -46.66 12.34 -0.98
C ASP A 662 -45.25 11.74 -0.74
N ALA A 663 -44.26 12.14 -1.55
CA ALA A 663 -42.87 11.70 -1.48
C ALA A 663 -41.90 12.81 -1.01
N ALA A 664 -42.43 13.83 -0.32
CA ALA A 664 -41.65 14.95 0.20
C ALA A 664 -40.62 14.49 1.26
N ALA A 665 -39.36 14.43 0.83
CA ALA A 665 -38.17 14.27 1.65
C ALA A 665 -37.15 15.35 1.25
N ASP A 666 -36.12 15.56 2.06
CA ASP A 666 -35.00 16.43 1.70
C ASP A 666 -34.20 15.78 0.57
N GLU A 667 -33.99 16.49 -0.54
CA GLU A 667 -33.26 15.95 -1.70
C GLU A 667 -31.96 16.74 -1.93
N TYR A 668 -30.85 16.01 -2.07
CA TYR A 668 -29.50 16.57 -2.11
C TYR A 668 -28.94 16.59 -3.54
N PHE A 669 -28.68 17.79 -4.06
CA PHE A 669 -28.25 18.02 -5.45
C PHE A 669 -26.78 18.41 -5.52
N ARG A 670 -26.01 17.72 -6.38
CA ARG A 670 -24.58 17.98 -6.62
C ARG A 670 -24.29 18.01 -8.11
N PHE A 671 -23.44 18.92 -8.56
CA PHE A 671 -23.17 19.16 -9.99
C PHE A 671 -21.67 19.07 -10.28
N ALA A 672 -21.28 18.39 -11.36
CA ALA A 672 -19.89 18.35 -11.85
C ALA A 672 -19.84 18.56 -13.35
N TYR A 673 -18.74 19.14 -13.85
CA TYR A 673 -18.42 19.09 -15.28
C TYR A 673 -17.93 17.68 -15.68
N LEU A 674 -18.04 17.38 -16.97
CA LEU A 674 -17.55 16.14 -17.59
C LEU A 674 -16.36 16.42 -18.52
N GLU A 675 -15.40 15.50 -18.53
CA GLU A 675 -14.35 15.40 -19.54
C GLU A 675 -14.44 14.00 -20.15
N GLY A 676 -14.95 13.93 -21.40
CA GLY A 676 -15.40 12.69 -22.01
C GLY A 676 -16.33 11.87 -21.09
N ARG A 677 -15.91 10.67 -20.69
CA ARG A 677 -16.74 9.78 -19.85
C ARG A 677 -16.66 10.05 -18.35
N ASN A 678 -15.68 10.85 -17.89
CA ASN A 678 -15.37 11.04 -16.48
C ASN A 678 -16.00 12.33 -15.95
N SER A 679 -16.48 12.30 -14.70
CA SER A 679 -16.81 13.52 -13.96
C SER A 679 -15.61 14.05 -13.19
N ASP A 680 -15.47 15.37 -13.20
CA ASP A 680 -14.55 16.13 -12.35
C ASP A 680 -15.13 16.27 -10.91
N ASP A 681 -14.66 17.22 -10.10
CA ASP A 681 -15.21 17.41 -8.76
C ASP A 681 -16.68 17.85 -8.80
N TYR A 682 -17.49 17.26 -7.92
CA TYR A 682 -18.86 17.72 -7.67
C TYR A 682 -18.86 18.90 -6.69
N THR A 683 -19.82 19.81 -6.84
CA THR A 683 -20.19 20.78 -5.80
C THR A 683 -20.61 20.07 -4.51
N LYS A 684 -20.47 20.76 -3.37
CA LYS A 684 -21.24 20.39 -2.16
C LYS A 684 -22.74 20.35 -2.47
N ALA A 685 -23.50 19.65 -1.62
CA ALA A 685 -24.94 19.54 -1.80
C ALA A 685 -25.62 20.89 -1.61
N GLY A 686 -26.56 21.21 -2.50
CA GLY A 686 -27.67 22.09 -2.19
C GLY A 686 -28.89 21.22 -1.89
N THR A 687 -29.75 21.67 -0.99
CA THR A 687 -30.86 20.85 -0.45
C THR A 687 -32.19 21.43 -0.92
N TRP A 688 -33.02 20.60 -1.55
CA TRP A 688 -34.44 20.89 -1.74
C TRP A 688 -35.23 20.23 -0.62
N THR A 689 -35.57 21.00 0.41
CA THR A 689 -36.18 20.47 1.65
C THR A 689 -37.54 19.85 1.38
N ALA A 690 -38.04 18.98 2.26
CA ALA A 690 -39.37 18.41 2.19
C ALA A 690 -40.48 19.50 2.11
N ALA A 691 -40.27 20.64 2.80
CA ALA A 691 -41.17 21.81 2.75
C ALA A 691 -41.23 22.49 1.36
N GLY A 692 -40.22 22.27 0.51
CA GLY A 692 -40.13 22.81 -0.84
C GLY A 692 -39.15 23.97 -1.00
N ASP A 693 -38.48 24.39 0.08
CA ASP A 693 -37.47 25.46 0.06
C ASP A 693 -36.15 24.97 -0.53
N TRP A 694 -35.45 25.86 -1.24
CA TRP A 694 -34.12 25.60 -1.77
C TRP A 694 -33.04 26.22 -0.88
N ILE A 695 -32.13 25.39 -0.36
CA ILE A 695 -30.93 25.80 0.36
C ILE A 695 -29.74 25.74 -0.61
N PRO A 696 -29.11 26.87 -0.97
CA PRO A 696 -27.95 26.88 -1.84
C PRO A 696 -26.76 26.09 -1.26
N MET A 697 -26.01 25.45 -2.14
CA MET A 697 -24.79 24.73 -1.76
C MET A 697 -23.72 25.62 -1.13
N ALA A 698 -23.05 25.07 -0.11
CA ALA A 698 -21.84 25.66 0.45
C ALA A 698 -20.69 25.67 -0.58
N PRO A 699 -19.74 26.62 -0.50
CA PRO A 699 -18.64 26.72 -1.45
C PRO A 699 -17.68 25.53 -1.35
N GLY A 700 -17.08 25.20 -2.50
CA GLY A 700 -16.03 24.19 -2.64
C GLY A 700 -16.52 22.82 -3.13
N PRO A 701 -15.57 21.91 -3.43
CA PRO A 701 -15.86 20.59 -3.95
C PRO A 701 -16.21 19.59 -2.84
N SER A 702 -16.90 18.53 -3.24
CA SER A 702 -17.08 17.27 -2.50
C SER A 702 -16.88 16.11 -3.47
N ARG A 703 -15.65 15.62 -3.61
CA ARG A 703 -15.32 14.61 -4.63
C ARG A 703 -15.82 13.21 -4.22
N VAL A 704 -16.93 12.78 -4.81
CA VAL A 704 -17.37 11.39 -4.79
C VAL A 704 -16.70 10.64 -5.94
N ARG A 705 -15.39 10.34 -5.85
CA ARG A 705 -14.70 9.49 -6.84
C ARG A 705 -14.07 8.26 -6.21
N SER A 706 -14.12 7.13 -6.92
CA SER A 706 -13.32 5.96 -6.59
C SER A 706 -11.84 6.26 -6.80
N ARG A 707 -11.01 5.44 -6.15
CA ARG A 707 -9.58 5.41 -6.39
C ARG A 707 -9.37 4.68 -7.72
N SER A 708 -8.69 5.29 -8.68
CA SER A 708 -8.13 4.53 -9.80
C SER A 708 -7.02 3.65 -9.22
N LEU A 709 -7.33 2.38 -9.03
CA LEU A 709 -6.41 1.39 -8.48
C LEU A 709 -5.68 0.72 -9.64
N ASP A 710 -4.44 1.13 -9.88
CA ASP A 710 -3.52 0.32 -10.68
C ASP A 710 -3.34 -1.04 -9.99
N GLY A 711 -3.99 -2.07 -10.52
CA GLY A 711 -3.87 -3.46 -10.05
C GLY A 711 -4.95 -3.99 -9.10
N GLU A 712 -6.00 -3.23 -8.77
CA GLU A 712 -7.27 -3.85 -8.36
C GLU A 712 -8.20 -3.86 -9.56
N THR A 713 -8.41 -5.04 -10.16
CA THR A 713 -9.66 -5.29 -10.87
C THR A 713 -10.77 -5.00 -9.86
N THR A 714 -11.60 -3.99 -10.11
CA THR A 714 -12.86 -3.84 -9.39
C THR A 714 -13.58 -5.17 -9.53
N GLN A 715 -13.75 -5.88 -8.41
CA GLN A 715 -14.48 -7.12 -8.40
C GLN A 715 -15.94 -6.76 -8.68
N TRP A 716 -16.33 -6.83 -9.95
CA TRP A 716 -17.70 -6.62 -10.38
C TRP A 716 -18.55 -7.72 -9.74
N LEU A 717 -19.18 -7.39 -8.62
CA LEU A 717 -20.20 -8.20 -7.95
C LEU A 717 -21.44 -8.22 -8.86
N ARG A 718 -21.39 -9.04 -9.92
CA ARG A 718 -22.52 -9.38 -10.78
C ARG A 718 -23.35 -10.50 -10.15
#